data_AF-A0A3N5I7G6-F1
#
_entry.id   AF-A0A3N5I7G6-F1
#
_cell.length_a   1.000
_cell.length_b   1.000
_cell.length_c   1.000
_cell.angle_alpha   90.00
_cell.angle_beta   90.00
_cell.angle_gamma   90.00
#
_symmetry.space_group_name_H-M   'P 1'
#
loop_
_entity.id
_entity.type
_entity.pdbx_description
1 polymer ?
#
loop_
_entity_poly.entity_id
_entity_poly.type
_entity_poly.pdbx_seq_one_letter_code
_entity_poly.pdbx_strand_id
1 'polypeptide(L)'
;MLGDRFSSGSGGVTVGVIVAKSRHPRLRSQDLPPRVRLEAEGVIGVSRLSELCVWLCVGSGLIGGGAPAGAQESFEESIRPLLDQYCITCHSTEKQEGEFDLERFASPATVKDAAVVWEAVLDQLAIREMPPKSAPQLSDEQKQQLMDWARQTLDEIAVDTAGDPGLVVLRRLSNMEYSYTLRDLTGIESLDPAREFPIDGAAGEGFTNAGAALVMSPALLTKYLDAAKEVSKHLVPLPDGIRFSPSDSSQDWTDETLTRIRAMYARHTGAGVGLQTVQQGIELDMGAGAGRLPLARYLEALQGRGGEEGLSPKFLDILREALTSQTPSVLLDPLRAKFRAKQLTAADIEPWQQVLWRFTSVGHIGKVNGPTAWQDPVTPLVSQQELRVKLDGGRDQTLYLVTGNAGDGDVGDEVIWENPRLVAKGRPDLPLTSLPELMRHLQTQQAKILAGTEASLAALASGGTDADPEVLAAWRDYLGLGEIKLEPLLLTKIEGTPDYNFIQGWTAGSDLSVLANSSDATVRIPGVMRAHSIATHPSPERAAVIAWLSPAAKKLRISGEVVHAHPECGNGITWALEVRRGNTSELLASGVSQGATPIPLGPFADVHVEAGQVVALIIGPRDGNHSCDMTTVNLTLNDGESNWDLAADVSPNILAGNPHGPWHFLSQPASQQAAAAQPAAIAAWCRSPSPENSREVRKYLEQD
;
A
#
# COMPACT_ATOMS: atom_id res chain seq x y z
N MET A 1 -40.43 -22.45 -14.64
CA MET A 1 -40.78 -21.10 -14.10
C MET A 1 -40.61 -20.90 -12.59
N LEU A 2 -41.11 -21.76 -11.68
CA LEU A 2 -40.68 -21.70 -10.26
C LEU A 2 -39.29 -22.33 -10.05
N GLY A 3 -38.89 -23.28 -10.91
CA GLY A 3 -37.55 -23.89 -10.94
C GLY A 3 -36.41 -22.92 -11.21
N ASP A 4 -36.57 -21.93 -12.09
CA ASP A 4 -35.47 -21.00 -12.41
C ASP A 4 -35.12 -20.04 -11.28
N ARG A 5 -36.04 -19.86 -10.32
CA ARG A 5 -35.74 -19.19 -9.05
C ARG A 5 -34.84 -20.05 -8.13
N PHE A 6 -34.45 -21.26 -8.53
CA PHE A 6 -33.42 -22.10 -7.90
C PHE A 6 -32.18 -22.34 -8.77
N SER A 7 -32.24 -22.15 -10.10
CA SER A 7 -31.11 -22.38 -11.02
C SER A 7 -30.24 -21.13 -11.26
N SER A 8 -30.85 -19.95 -11.38
CA SER A 8 -30.21 -18.75 -11.97
C SER A 8 -29.55 -17.78 -10.98
N GLY A 9 -29.70 -18.02 -9.67
CA GLY A 9 -29.03 -17.24 -8.63
C GLY A 9 -27.83 -17.99 -8.05
N SER A 10 -26.65 -17.38 -8.02
CA SER A 10 -25.39 -17.96 -7.51
C SER A 10 -25.36 -18.31 -6.01
N GLY A 11 -26.50 -18.19 -5.31
CA GLY A 11 -26.68 -18.61 -3.92
C GLY A 11 -26.99 -20.10 -3.80
N GLY A 12 -25.95 -20.94 -3.75
CA GLY A 12 -26.09 -22.39 -3.59
C GLY A 12 -26.89 -22.77 -2.34
N VAL A 13 -27.89 -23.65 -2.52
CA VAL A 13 -28.67 -24.21 -1.41
C VAL A 13 -27.74 -25.07 -0.56
N THR A 14 -27.86 -24.96 0.76
CA THR A 14 -26.96 -25.62 1.71
C THR A 14 -27.76 -26.41 2.73
N VAL A 15 -27.40 -27.66 3.00
CA VAL A 15 -27.95 -28.40 4.16
C VAL A 15 -27.19 -27.96 5.41
N GLY A 16 -27.88 -27.27 6.30
CA GLY A 16 -27.40 -26.95 7.65
C GLY A 16 -27.85 -28.03 8.63
N VAL A 17 -26.91 -28.61 9.39
CA VAL A 17 -27.19 -29.47 10.56
C VAL A 17 -26.35 -28.99 11.73
N ILE A 18 -26.94 -28.91 12.91
CA ILE A 18 -26.24 -28.54 14.13
C ILE A 18 -25.81 -29.82 14.85
N VAL A 19 -24.57 -29.84 15.34
CA VAL A 19 -24.00 -30.93 16.13
C VAL A 19 -23.71 -30.40 17.52
N ALA A 20 -24.24 -31.02 18.58
CA ALA A 20 -24.05 -30.57 19.96
C ALA A 20 -23.50 -31.69 20.88
N LYS A 21 -22.56 -31.33 21.77
CA LYS A 21 -22.11 -32.19 22.87
C LYS A 21 -22.95 -31.94 24.12
N SER A 22 -23.65 -32.98 24.57
CA SER A 22 -24.48 -32.97 25.76
C SER A 22 -23.65 -32.70 27.03
N ARG A 23 -24.17 -31.82 27.91
CA ARG A 23 -23.70 -31.67 29.29
C ARG A 23 -24.88 -31.73 30.25
N HIS A 24 -25.47 -32.91 30.49
CA HIS A 24 -26.14 -33.22 31.77
C HIS A 24 -26.54 -34.70 31.91
N PRO A 25 -26.26 -35.37 33.05
CA PRO A 25 -26.83 -36.68 33.34
C PRO A 25 -28.27 -36.54 33.89
N ARG A 26 -29.25 -36.92 33.06
CA ARG A 26 -30.64 -37.34 33.38
C ARG A 26 -31.52 -36.45 34.27
N LEU A 27 -32.65 -36.02 33.71
CA LEU A 27 -33.84 -35.61 34.47
C LEU A 27 -34.95 -36.67 34.39
N ARG A 28 -35.30 -37.25 35.55
CA ARG A 28 -36.69 -37.28 36.08
C ARG A 28 -36.72 -37.63 37.58
N SER A 29 -37.50 -36.83 38.33
CA SER A 29 -38.05 -36.99 39.69
C SER A 29 -37.14 -37.21 40.94
N GLN A 30 -37.04 -36.12 41.72
CA GLN A 30 -37.32 -35.98 43.18
C GLN A 30 -36.32 -36.41 44.30
N ASP A 31 -36.30 -35.51 45.32
CA ASP A 31 -35.96 -35.61 46.76
C ASP A 31 -34.52 -35.62 47.35
N LEU A 32 -34.10 -34.40 47.76
CA LEU A 32 -33.34 -33.94 48.97
C LEU A 32 -31.81 -34.26 49.22
N PRO A 33 -31.07 -33.38 49.97
CA PRO A 33 -29.59 -33.32 50.10
C PRO A 33 -29.10 -33.80 51.50
N PRO A 34 -27.89 -33.46 52.07
CA PRO A 34 -26.67 -32.76 51.58
C PRO A 34 -25.30 -33.42 51.96
N ARG A 35 -24.15 -32.81 51.61
CA ARG A 35 -22.89 -32.80 52.43
C ARG A 35 -21.81 -31.79 51.98
N VAL A 36 -20.91 -31.40 52.90
CA VAL A 36 -19.93 -30.27 52.82
C VAL A 36 -18.59 -30.63 53.53
N ARG A 37 -17.43 -30.19 52.98
CA ARG A 37 -16.11 -29.81 53.63
C ARG A 37 -15.05 -29.59 52.51
N LEU A 38 -14.07 -28.64 52.47
CA LEU A 38 -13.21 -27.90 53.44
C LEU A 38 -12.11 -28.81 54.08
N GLU A 39 -10.79 -28.50 54.21
CA GLU A 39 -9.95 -27.27 54.36
C GLU A 39 -8.50 -27.47 53.74
N ALA A 40 -7.73 -26.45 53.30
CA ALA A 40 -6.55 -25.71 53.91
C ALA A 40 -5.20 -26.50 54.08
N GLU A 41 -3.95 -25.96 54.26
CA GLU A 41 -3.32 -24.64 54.56
C GLU A 41 -1.87 -24.45 53.96
N GLY A 42 -1.36 -23.19 53.87
CA GLY A 42 0.06 -22.76 54.12
C GLY A 42 1.17 -22.87 53.03
N VAL A 43 2.42 -22.36 53.18
CA VAL A 43 2.99 -21.29 54.07
C VAL A 43 4.43 -20.79 53.60
N ILE A 44 4.66 -19.46 53.62
CA ILE A 44 5.90 -18.59 53.78
C ILE A 44 7.32 -19.00 53.23
N GLY A 45 8.05 -18.01 52.64
CA GLY A 45 9.54 -17.97 52.63
C GLY A 45 10.21 -16.78 51.90
N VAL A 46 11.04 -15.97 52.58
CA VAL A 46 11.82 -14.82 52.04
C VAL A 46 13.25 -14.82 52.62
N SER A 47 14.32 -14.51 51.85
CA SER A 47 15.57 -13.86 52.34
C SER A 47 16.65 -13.57 51.25
N ARG A 48 17.57 -12.64 51.56
CA ARG A 48 18.75 -12.16 50.78
C ARG A 48 20.06 -12.88 51.16
N LEU A 49 21.18 -12.59 50.45
CA LEU A 49 22.62 -12.39 50.83
C LEU A 49 23.39 -12.18 49.47
N SER A 50 24.21 -11.15 49.18
CA SER A 50 25.59 -10.76 49.62
C SER A 50 26.67 -11.83 49.28
N GLU A 51 27.92 -11.58 48.83
CA GLU A 51 28.88 -10.45 48.94
C GLU A 51 29.96 -10.39 47.80
N LEU A 52 30.79 -9.32 47.80
CA LEU A 52 32.22 -9.16 47.38
C LEU A 52 32.73 -9.71 46.02
N CYS A 53 33.55 -8.96 45.25
CA CYS A 53 34.97 -8.71 45.59
C CYS A 53 35.63 -7.49 44.88
N VAL A 54 36.84 -7.14 45.32
CA VAL A 54 37.63 -5.92 45.00
C VAL A 54 38.80 -6.23 44.05
N TRP A 55 39.37 -5.24 43.32
CA TRP A 55 40.82 -4.93 43.28
C TRP A 55 41.13 -3.64 42.48
N LEU A 56 42.21 -2.95 42.90
CA LEU A 56 42.67 -1.64 42.40
C LEU A 56 43.91 -1.80 41.51
N CYS A 57 44.23 -0.79 40.67
CA CYS A 57 45.59 -0.24 40.59
C CYS A 57 45.65 1.09 39.80
N VAL A 58 46.65 1.92 40.12
CA VAL A 58 46.86 3.29 39.62
C VAL A 58 48.24 3.38 38.94
N GLY A 59 48.41 4.26 37.95
CA GLY A 59 49.73 4.62 37.42
C GLY A 59 49.69 5.81 36.46
N SER A 60 50.17 6.97 36.91
CA SER A 60 50.41 8.17 36.09
C SER A 60 51.92 8.41 35.93
N GLY A 61 52.32 8.99 34.79
CA GLY A 61 53.69 9.46 34.56
C GLY A 61 53.68 10.69 33.65
N LEU A 62 54.25 11.79 34.15
CA LEU A 62 54.49 13.03 33.41
C LEU A 62 55.99 13.28 33.34
N ILE A 63 56.49 13.71 32.18
CA ILE A 63 57.83 14.29 32.01
C ILE A 63 57.68 15.52 31.12
N GLY A 64 58.17 16.67 31.58
CA GLY A 64 58.33 17.88 30.77
C GLY A 64 59.81 18.21 30.59
N GLY A 65 60.18 18.72 29.42
CA GLY A 65 61.53 19.19 29.10
C GLY A 65 61.52 20.68 28.74
N GLY A 66 62.57 21.41 29.11
CA GLY A 66 62.79 22.81 28.72
C GLY A 66 63.88 22.96 27.65
N ALA A 67 63.85 24.07 26.91
CA ALA A 67 64.74 24.38 25.80
C ALA A 67 66.12 24.95 26.25
N PRO A 68 67.17 24.90 25.38
CA PRO A 68 68.55 25.28 25.74
C PRO A 68 68.91 26.75 25.46
N ALA A 69 69.99 27.23 26.07
CA ALA A 69 70.36 28.65 26.15
C ALA A 69 71.38 29.17 25.10
N GLY A 70 71.63 28.43 24.01
CA GLY A 70 72.79 28.70 23.12
C GLY A 70 72.65 29.85 22.10
N ALA A 71 71.44 30.32 21.80
CA ALA A 71 71.22 31.29 20.72
C ALA A 71 71.53 32.75 21.12
N GLN A 72 71.58 33.08 22.42
CA GLN A 72 71.75 34.46 22.87
C GLN A 72 73.21 34.93 22.90
N GLU A 73 74.14 34.06 23.32
CA GLU A 73 75.58 34.37 23.30
C GLU A 73 76.09 34.64 21.87
N SER A 74 75.62 33.88 20.87
CA SER A 74 76.05 34.07 19.47
C SER A 74 75.58 35.40 18.86
N PHE A 75 74.39 35.89 19.23
CA PHE A 75 73.89 37.17 18.73
C PHE A 75 74.66 38.36 19.31
N GLU A 76 74.86 38.38 20.62
CA GLU A 76 75.53 39.48 21.33
C GLU A 76 77.01 39.57 20.95
N GLU A 77 77.72 38.44 20.81
CA GLU A 77 79.16 38.43 20.50
C GLU A 77 79.49 38.59 19.01
N SER A 78 78.69 38.00 18.11
CA SER A 78 79.06 37.87 16.69
C SER A 78 78.20 38.68 15.71
N ILE A 79 76.94 38.97 16.04
CA ILE A 79 75.98 39.53 15.09
C ILE A 79 75.69 40.99 15.38
N ARG A 80 75.45 41.33 16.64
CA ARG A 80 75.19 42.72 17.07
C ARG A 80 76.30 43.69 16.64
N PRO A 81 77.61 43.36 16.75
CA PRO A 81 78.68 44.24 16.24
C PRO A 81 78.63 44.47 14.72
N LEU A 82 78.18 43.49 13.93
CA LEU A 82 77.99 43.65 12.49
C LEU A 82 76.81 44.58 12.18
N LEU A 83 75.70 44.47 12.93
CA LEU A 83 74.56 45.36 12.78
C LEU A 83 74.92 46.80 13.17
N ASP A 84 75.60 47.00 14.31
CA ASP A 84 76.02 48.32 14.78
C ASP A 84 76.99 48.98 13.78
N GLN A 85 77.91 48.21 13.18
CA GLN A 85 78.92 48.73 12.23
C GLN A 85 78.38 48.99 10.81
N TYR A 86 77.50 48.11 10.29
CA TYR A 86 77.14 48.09 8.86
C TYR A 86 75.67 48.40 8.56
N CYS A 87 74.77 48.38 9.55
CA CYS A 87 73.31 48.49 9.32
C CYS A 87 72.65 49.64 10.08
N ILE A 88 72.92 49.76 11.39
CA ILE A 88 72.21 50.68 12.30
C ILE A 88 72.49 52.16 12.00
N THR A 89 73.59 52.48 11.29
CA THR A 89 73.86 53.86 10.83
C THR A 89 72.86 54.40 9.80
N CYS A 90 72.07 53.53 9.16
CA CYS A 90 70.97 53.90 8.24
C CYS A 90 69.60 53.28 8.57
N HIS A 91 69.55 52.30 9.48
CA HIS A 91 68.34 51.58 9.89
C HIS A 91 68.22 51.56 11.43
N SER A 92 68.12 52.74 12.05
CA SER A 92 67.96 52.94 13.49
C SER A 92 66.62 53.59 13.84
N THR A 93 66.31 53.70 15.12
CA THR A 93 65.12 54.42 15.61
C THR A 93 65.15 55.91 15.20
N GLU A 94 66.35 56.51 15.14
CA GLU A 94 66.52 57.91 14.70
C GLU A 94 66.45 58.05 13.17
N LYS A 95 66.95 57.06 12.42
CA LYS A 95 67.09 57.12 10.97
C LYS A 95 66.64 55.80 10.33
N GLN A 96 65.41 55.79 9.84
CA GLN A 96 64.73 54.62 9.27
C GLN A 96 64.73 54.67 7.72
N GLU A 97 65.89 54.53 7.08
CA GLU A 97 65.90 54.42 5.60
C GLU A 97 65.15 53.16 5.16
N GLY A 98 64.24 53.30 4.19
CA GLY A 98 63.36 52.22 3.74
C GLY A 98 62.26 51.81 4.74
N GLU A 99 61.86 52.72 5.66
CA GLU A 99 60.88 52.44 6.74
C GLU A 99 61.34 51.32 7.71
N PHE A 100 62.66 51.18 7.84
CA PHE A 100 63.29 50.02 8.48
C PHE A 100 64.07 50.39 9.74
N ASP A 101 63.79 49.71 10.84
CA ASP A 101 64.45 49.87 12.14
C ASP A 101 65.00 48.52 12.61
N LEU A 102 66.34 48.43 12.68
CA LEU A 102 67.09 47.29 13.19
C LEU A 102 67.62 47.50 14.61
N GLU A 103 67.62 48.73 15.12
CA GLU A 103 68.15 49.05 16.46
C GLU A 103 67.30 48.41 17.56
N ARG A 104 65.98 48.34 17.33
CA ARG A 104 65.00 47.67 18.21
C ARG A 104 65.27 46.18 18.47
N PHE A 105 66.10 45.51 17.67
CA PHE A 105 66.47 44.11 17.89
C PHE A 105 67.60 44.00 18.91
N ALA A 106 67.23 43.99 20.19
CA ALA A 106 68.15 43.91 21.31
C ALA A 106 68.56 42.47 21.68
N SER A 107 67.85 41.45 21.20
CA SER A 107 68.14 40.02 21.46
C SER A 107 67.49 39.09 20.42
N PRO A 108 67.87 37.81 20.32
CA PRO A 108 67.19 36.84 19.45
C PRO A 108 65.69 36.69 19.79
N ALA A 109 65.29 36.92 21.04
CA ALA A 109 63.87 36.90 21.42
C ALA A 109 63.08 37.98 20.65
N THR A 110 63.61 39.21 20.55
CA THR A 110 62.98 40.29 19.77
C THR A 110 62.96 40.05 18.27
N VAL A 111 63.79 39.13 17.76
CA VAL A 111 63.80 38.69 16.35
C VAL A 111 62.63 37.74 16.07
N LYS A 112 62.25 36.89 17.04
CA LYS A 112 61.09 35.99 16.92
C LYS A 112 59.79 36.74 16.65
N ASP A 113 59.58 37.87 17.33
CA ASP A 113 58.40 38.71 17.20
C ASP A 113 58.29 39.44 15.83
N ALA A 114 59.31 39.36 14.97
CA ALA A 114 59.35 40.06 13.68
C ALA A 114 60.07 39.27 12.57
N ALA A 115 59.86 37.94 12.47
CA ALA A 115 60.50 37.07 11.49
C ALA A 115 60.51 37.62 10.04
N VAL A 116 59.38 38.14 9.54
CA VAL A 116 59.22 38.73 8.20
C VAL A 116 60.21 39.88 7.92
N VAL A 117 60.59 40.63 8.96
CA VAL A 117 61.57 41.72 8.86
C VAL A 117 62.96 41.14 8.56
N TRP A 118 63.29 39.98 9.14
CA TRP A 118 64.57 39.31 8.94
C TRP A 118 64.64 38.49 7.65
N GLU A 119 63.51 38.00 7.14
CA GLU A 119 63.41 37.49 5.77
C GLU A 119 63.78 38.59 4.75
N ALA A 120 63.25 39.81 4.92
CA ALA A 120 63.61 40.95 4.07
C ALA A 120 65.10 41.33 4.18
N VAL A 121 65.72 41.25 5.37
CA VAL A 121 67.18 41.41 5.54
C VAL A 121 67.94 40.35 4.76
N LEU A 122 67.53 39.08 4.85
CA LEU A 122 68.15 37.99 4.11
C LEU A 122 68.07 38.19 2.60
N ASP A 123 66.93 38.63 2.08
CA ASP A 123 66.75 38.91 0.65
C ASP A 123 67.68 40.05 0.18
N GLN A 124 67.69 41.19 0.88
CA GLN A 124 68.53 42.34 0.53
C GLN A 124 70.03 42.03 0.61
N LEU A 125 70.44 41.24 1.60
CA LEU A 125 71.80 40.71 1.68
C LEU A 125 72.06 39.73 0.52
N ALA A 126 71.18 38.77 0.24
CA ALA A 126 71.37 37.78 -0.82
C ALA A 126 71.61 38.43 -2.19
N ILE A 127 70.81 39.43 -2.57
CA ILE A 127 70.93 40.15 -3.86
C ILE A 127 72.08 41.15 -3.92
N ARG A 128 72.82 41.38 -2.82
CA ARG A 128 73.92 42.35 -2.67
C ARG A 128 73.53 43.83 -2.80
N GLU A 129 72.27 44.20 -2.52
CA GLU A 129 71.85 45.61 -2.52
C GLU A 129 72.18 46.32 -1.18
N MET A 130 72.30 45.55 -0.08
CA MET A 130 72.70 46.08 1.23
C MET A 130 74.03 45.48 1.75
N PRO A 131 74.91 46.28 2.38
CA PRO A 131 74.88 47.74 2.46
C PRO A 131 75.11 48.41 1.09
N PRO A 132 74.60 49.62 0.82
CA PRO A 132 74.75 50.28 -0.48
C PRO A 132 76.22 50.64 -0.77
N LYS A 133 76.59 50.77 -2.05
CA LYS A 133 77.99 50.96 -2.51
C LYS A 133 78.74 52.16 -1.90
N SER A 134 78.02 53.13 -1.33
CA SER A 134 78.57 54.31 -0.64
C SER A 134 78.83 54.09 0.85
N ALA A 135 78.37 52.98 1.43
CA ALA A 135 78.53 52.60 2.82
C ALA A 135 79.64 51.53 2.99
N PRO A 136 80.22 51.38 4.20
CA PRO A 136 81.11 50.27 4.52
C PRO A 136 80.50 48.92 4.13
N GLN A 137 81.30 48.07 3.51
CA GLN A 137 80.86 46.75 3.02
C GLN A 137 81.30 45.66 4.00
N LEU A 138 80.42 44.67 4.21
CA LEU A 138 80.76 43.39 4.85
C LEU A 138 81.74 42.63 3.96
N SER A 139 82.69 41.90 4.55
CA SER A 139 83.42 40.85 3.81
C SER A 139 82.45 39.73 3.40
N ASP A 140 82.81 38.94 2.38
CA ASP A 140 81.97 37.79 1.98
C ASP A 140 81.78 36.80 3.16
N GLU A 141 82.79 36.66 4.04
CA GLU A 141 82.71 35.84 5.27
C GLU A 141 81.76 36.45 6.32
N GLN A 142 81.89 37.75 6.64
CA GLN A 142 81.02 38.43 7.62
C GLN A 142 79.56 38.44 7.15
N LYS A 143 79.36 38.62 5.84
CA LYS A 143 78.04 38.54 5.22
C LYS A 143 77.45 37.14 5.30
N GLN A 144 78.24 36.11 4.96
CA GLN A 144 77.80 34.73 5.05
C GLN A 144 77.46 34.35 6.50
N GLN A 145 78.26 34.78 7.47
CA GLN A 145 78.00 34.62 8.90
C GLN A 145 76.67 35.26 9.35
N LEU A 146 76.38 36.49 8.91
CA LEU A 146 75.11 37.17 9.19
C LEU A 146 73.92 36.44 8.54
N MET A 147 74.06 36.00 7.29
CA MET A 147 73.01 35.28 6.57
C MET A 147 72.74 33.90 7.16
N ASP A 148 73.76 33.16 7.56
CA ASP A 148 73.60 31.82 8.13
C ASP A 148 73.03 31.89 9.56
N TRP A 149 73.42 32.88 10.37
CA TRP A 149 72.78 33.12 11.65
C TRP A 149 71.30 33.52 11.51
N ALA A 150 70.97 34.42 10.57
CA ALA A 150 69.59 34.85 10.36
C ALA A 150 68.72 33.70 9.83
N ARG A 151 69.25 32.86 8.92
CA ARG A 151 68.59 31.62 8.48
C ARG A 151 68.38 30.66 9.64
N GLN A 152 69.43 30.34 10.40
CA GLN A 152 69.32 29.43 11.53
C GLN A 152 68.29 29.95 12.55
N THR A 153 68.27 31.26 12.82
CA THR A 153 67.31 31.86 13.75
C THR A 153 65.88 31.77 13.20
N LEU A 154 65.66 31.97 11.90
CA LEU A 154 64.35 31.81 11.26
C LEU A 154 63.91 30.34 11.16
N ASP A 155 64.83 29.40 10.91
CA ASP A 155 64.58 27.96 10.97
C ASP A 155 64.23 27.52 12.40
N GLU A 156 64.93 28.02 13.42
CA GLU A 156 64.62 27.80 14.83
C GLU A 156 63.25 28.40 15.20
N ILE A 157 62.91 29.59 14.70
CA ILE A 157 61.57 30.18 14.85
C ILE A 157 60.52 29.27 14.19
N ALA A 158 60.73 28.85 12.94
CA ALA A 158 59.79 28.01 12.19
C ALA A 158 59.61 26.61 12.80
N VAL A 159 60.62 26.09 13.51
CA VAL A 159 60.54 24.86 14.30
C VAL A 159 59.82 25.09 15.63
N ASP A 160 60.12 26.19 16.34
CA ASP A 160 59.44 26.54 17.60
C ASP A 160 57.94 26.85 17.39
N THR A 161 57.58 27.47 16.26
CA THR A 161 56.19 27.72 15.85
C THR A 161 55.63 26.62 14.94
N ALA A 162 56.32 25.48 14.78
CA ALA A 162 55.86 24.39 13.93
C ALA A 162 54.53 23.81 14.45
N GLY A 163 53.45 24.05 13.69
CA GLY A 163 52.10 23.64 14.08
C GLY A 163 51.29 24.71 14.82
N ASP A 164 51.85 25.90 15.06
CA ASP A 164 51.07 27.10 15.38
C ASP A 164 50.52 27.71 14.07
N PRO A 165 49.19 27.70 13.83
CA PRO A 165 48.59 28.32 12.64
C PRO A 165 48.51 29.86 12.73
N GLY A 166 49.04 30.46 13.80
CA GLY A 166 48.90 31.88 14.10
C GLY A 166 47.51 32.22 14.63
N LEU A 167 47.04 33.45 14.35
CA LEU A 167 45.74 33.93 14.82
C LEU A 167 44.57 33.14 14.18
N VAL A 168 44.07 32.14 14.89
CA VAL A 168 42.89 31.36 14.52
C VAL A 168 41.64 32.25 14.56
N VAL A 169 41.28 32.82 13.40
CA VAL A 169 40.00 33.51 13.21
C VAL A 169 38.84 32.51 13.31
N LEU A 170 37.79 32.87 14.06
CA LEU A 170 36.56 32.08 14.12
C LEU A 170 35.89 32.07 12.73
N ARG A 171 36.07 30.98 12.00
CA ARG A 171 35.45 30.74 10.69
C ARG A 171 34.21 29.87 10.81
N ARG A 172 33.23 30.09 9.92
CA ARG A 172 32.22 29.06 9.62
C ARG A 172 32.82 27.93 8.78
N LEU A 173 32.07 26.85 8.64
CA LEU A 173 32.31 25.88 7.58
C LEU A 173 32.02 26.53 6.22
N SER A 174 32.81 26.21 5.20
CA SER A 174 32.49 26.51 3.81
C SER A 174 31.19 25.80 3.40
N ASN A 175 30.57 26.22 2.30
CA ASN A 175 29.33 25.63 1.82
C ASN A 175 29.50 24.13 1.53
N MET A 176 30.66 23.74 0.98
CA MET A 176 31.02 22.33 0.77
C MET A 176 31.23 21.59 2.09
N GLU A 177 32.06 22.12 3.00
CA GLU A 177 32.31 21.48 4.31
C GLU A 177 31.00 21.27 5.09
N TYR A 178 30.08 22.24 5.04
CA TYR A 178 28.77 22.15 5.69
C TYR A 178 27.87 21.08 5.07
N SER A 179 27.72 21.06 3.73
CA SER A 179 26.93 20.03 3.04
C SER A 179 27.49 18.63 3.28
N TYR A 180 28.80 18.40 3.19
CA TYR A 180 29.39 17.09 3.46
C TYR A 180 29.28 16.68 4.93
N THR A 181 29.52 17.58 5.88
CA THR A 181 29.34 17.28 7.32
C THR A 181 27.92 16.82 7.63
N LEU A 182 26.90 17.44 7.02
CA LEU A 182 25.51 17.03 7.22
C LEU A 182 25.16 15.72 6.50
N ARG A 183 25.74 15.44 5.33
CA ARG A 183 25.63 14.12 4.67
C ARG A 183 26.23 13.02 5.55
N ASP A 184 27.41 13.23 6.12
CA ASP A 184 28.09 12.26 6.97
C ASP A 184 27.34 12.00 8.29
N LEU A 185 26.80 13.06 8.92
CA LEU A 185 26.03 12.95 10.17
C LEU A 185 24.65 12.31 9.99
N THR A 186 24.03 12.43 8.81
CA THR A 186 22.67 11.91 8.53
C THR A 186 22.66 10.61 7.72
N GLY A 187 23.72 10.33 6.96
CA GLY A 187 23.77 9.26 5.97
C GLY A 187 22.97 9.54 4.68
N ILE A 188 22.50 10.78 4.44
CA ILE A 188 21.68 11.12 3.28
C ILE A 188 22.51 11.89 2.25
N GLU A 189 23.06 11.19 1.26
CA GLU A 189 23.89 11.77 0.19
C GLU A 189 23.18 12.85 -0.64
N SER A 190 21.85 12.76 -0.78
CA SER A 190 21.03 13.69 -1.58
C SER A 190 20.78 15.06 -0.91
N LEU A 191 21.11 15.25 0.37
CA LEU A 191 20.96 16.54 1.04
C LEU A 191 21.90 17.59 0.40
N ASP A 192 21.37 18.75 0.03
CA ASP A 192 22.18 19.92 -0.33
C ASP A 192 21.75 21.17 0.45
N PRO A 193 22.08 21.23 1.75
CA PRO A 193 21.63 22.28 2.66
C PRO A 193 22.25 23.65 2.35
N ALA A 194 23.38 23.70 1.65
CA ALA A 194 24.05 24.94 1.29
C ALA A 194 23.62 25.52 -0.08
N ARG A 195 22.66 24.91 -0.80
CA ARG A 195 22.29 25.31 -2.17
C ARG A 195 21.84 26.78 -2.32
N GLU A 196 21.29 27.36 -1.25
CA GLU A 196 20.81 28.75 -1.21
C GLU A 196 21.77 29.71 -0.48
N PHE A 197 22.97 29.25 -0.12
CA PHE A 197 23.96 30.07 0.57
C PHE A 197 24.70 30.94 -0.45
N PRO A 198 25.13 32.16 -0.09
CA PRO A 198 26.06 32.93 -0.92
C PRO A 198 27.34 32.13 -1.16
N ILE A 199 27.92 32.28 -2.35
CA ILE A 199 29.20 31.65 -2.71
C ILE A 199 30.29 32.06 -1.71
N ASP A 200 31.11 31.12 -1.29
CA ASP A 200 32.25 31.37 -0.40
C ASP A 200 33.27 32.32 -1.05
N GLY A 201 33.68 33.35 -0.31
CA GLY A 201 34.74 34.25 -0.76
C GLY A 201 36.11 33.57 -0.73
N ALA A 202 37.00 33.92 -1.66
CA ALA A 202 38.29 33.25 -1.85
C ALA A 202 39.52 34.05 -1.33
N ALA A 203 39.30 35.13 -0.56
CA ALA A 203 40.30 36.04 0.04
C ALA A 203 41.37 36.67 -0.90
N GLY A 204 41.39 36.35 -2.20
CA GLY A 204 42.49 36.66 -3.12
C GLY A 204 43.34 35.43 -3.45
N GLU A 205 43.57 34.57 -2.46
CA GLU A 205 44.41 33.35 -2.56
C GLU A 205 43.75 32.17 -3.30
N GLY A 206 42.46 32.27 -3.66
CA GLY A 206 41.76 31.25 -4.45
C GLY A 206 41.14 30.09 -3.64
N PHE A 207 41.39 30.03 -2.33
CA PHE A 207 40.86 28.97 -1.46
C PHE A 207 39.51 29.36 -0.81
N THR A 208 38.52 28.48 -0.92
CA THR A 208 37.15 28.69 -0.36
C THR A 208 37.02 28.37 1.13
N ASN A 209 38.10 27.94 1.79
CA ASN A 209 38.16 27.68 3.24
C ASN A 209 38.96 28.76 4.01
N ALA A 210 39.40 29.84 3.34
CA ALA A 210 40.15 30.93 3.94
C ALA A 210 39.31 31.65 5.01
N GLY A 211 39.68 31.51 6.29
CA GLY A 211 38.86 31.97 7.42
C GLY A 211 38.49 33.45 7.39
N ALA A 212 39.40 34.32 6.91
CA ALA A 212 39.17 35.76 6.77
C ALA A 212 38.10 36.12 5.70
N ALA A 213 37.80 35.23 4.76
CA ALA A 213 36.75 35.42 3.76
C ALA A 213 35.39 34.82 4.15
N LEU A 214 35.35 33.92 5.14
CA LEU A 214 34.15 33.19 5.57
C LEU A 214 33.35 33.97 6.63
N VAL A 215 32.97 35.19 6.28
CA VAL A 215 32.19 36.09 7.16
C VAL A 215 30.74 35.61 7.32
N MET A 216 30.19 35.74 8.53
CA MET A 216 28.78 35.49 8.83
C MET A 216 27.95 36.78 8.66
N SER A 217 26.87 36.71 7.88
CA SER A 217 25.90 37.81 7.75
C SER A 217 24.53 37.43 8.34
N PRO A 218 23.68 38.41 8.74
CA PRO A 218 22.33 38.10 9.22
C PRO A 218 21.48 37.32 8.22
N ALA A 219 21.64 37.59 6.91
CA ALA A 219 20.95 36.86 5.86
C ALA A 219 21.43 35.41 5.74
N LEU A 220 22.74 35.17 5.89
CA LEU A 220 23.30 33.82 5.90
C LEU A 220 22.87 33.04 7.15
N LEU A 221 22.80 33.68 8.31
CA LEU A 221 22.26 33.03 9.52
C LEU A 221 20.82 32.55 9.32
N THR A 222 19.97 33.33 8.64
CA THR A 222 18.62 32.89 8.25
C THR A 222 18.67 31.66 7.33
N LYS A 223 19.57 31.65 6.33
CA LYS A 223 19.76 30.47 5.46
C LYS A 223 20.23 29.23 6.22
N TYR A 224 21.13 29.36 7.21
CA TYR A 224 21.50 28.26 8.11
C TYR A 224 20.29 27.71 8.90
N LEU A 225 19.40 28.58 9.39
CA LEU A 225 18.19 28.16 10.09
C LEU A 225 17.18 27.46 9.16
N ASP A 226 17.03 27.93 7.92
CA ASP A 226 16.14 27.29 6.95
C ASP A 226 16.68 25.94 6.47
N ALA A 227 17.99 25.83 6.24
CA ALA A 227 18.67 24.56 5.99
C ALA A 227 18.54 23.59 7.16
N ALA A 228 18.68 24.06 8.40
CA ALA A 228 18.48 23.24 9.60
C ALA A 228 17.03 22.74 9.71
N LYS A 229 16.02 23.55 9.34
CA LYS A 229 14.62 23.10 9.25
C LYS A 229 14.47 22.02 8.19
N GLU A 230 15.03 22.20 6.99
CA GLU A 230 14.98 21.22 5.91
C GLU A 230 15.56 19.87 6.35
N VAL A 231 16.79 19.86 6.90
CA VAL A 231 17.42 18.65 7.45
C VAL A 231 16.59 18.04 8.60
N SER A 232 15.96 18.87 9.45
CA SER A 232 15.13 18.36 10.56
C SER A 232 13.89 17.61 10.09
N LYS A 233 13.39 17.85 8.88
CA LYS A 233 12.26 17.09 8.32
C LYS A 233 12.63 15.63 8.02
N HIS A 234 13.91 15.34 7.79
CA HIS A 234 14.40 13.99 7.54
C HIS A 234 14.65 13.19 8.84
N LEU A 235 14.44 13.80 10.01
CA LEU A 235 14.63 13.15 11.31
C LEU A 235 13.41 12.29 11.66
N VAL A 236 13.64 10.99 11.86
CA VAL A 236 12.63 10.03 12.29
C VAL A 236 12.85 9.68 13.77
N PRO A 237 11.95 10.05 14.68
CA PRO A 237 12.05 9.70 16.09
C PRO A 237 11.77 8.20 16.30
N LEU A 238 12.55 7.57 17.16
CA LEU A 238 12.42 6.16 17.55
C LEU A 238 12.15 6.07 19.07
N PRO A 239 11.60 4.95 19.59
CA PRO A 239 11.38 4.78 21.02
C PRO A 239 12.66 4.88 21.88
N ASP A 240 13.81 4.60 21.28
CA ASP A 240 15.14 4.50 21.90
C ASP A 240 16.17 5.48 21.32
N GLY A 241 15.76 6.40 20.43
CA GLY A 241 16.67 7.37 19.83
C GLY A 241 16.12 8.11 18.62
N ILE A 242 16.98 8.42 17.66
CA ILE A 242 16.62 9.03 16.37
C ILE A 242 17.36 8.30 15.24
N ARG A 243 16.79 8.35 14.04
CA ARG A 243 17.48 8.07 12.78
C ARG A 243 17.16 9.18 11.78
N PHE A 244 17.86 9.19 10.66
CA PHE A 244 17.48 9.98 9.50
C PHE A 244 16.88 9.10 8.40
N SER A 245 16.12 9.69 7.47
CA SER A 245 15.52 9.06 6.29
C SER A 245 15.76 9.94 5.06
N PRO A 246 16.11 9.37 3.89
CA PRO A 246 16.17 10.14 2.64
C PRO A 246 14.85 10.83 2.25
N SER A 247 13.70 10.39 2.81
CA SER A 247 12.39 11.03 2.63
C SER A 247 12.02 11.90 3.84
N ASP A 248 11.23 12.95 3.62
CA ASP A 248 10.57 13.74 4.68
C ASP A 248 9.10 13.32 4.93
N SER A 249 8.64 12.23 4.31
CA SER A 249 7.29 11.69 4.43
C SER A 249 7.17 10.61 5.52
N SER A 250 6.22 10.77 6.44
CA SER A 250 5.91 9.78 7.48
C SER A 250 5.37 8.46 6.94
N GLN A 251 4.79 8.46 5.74
CA GLN A 251 4.39 7.24 5.02
C GLN A 251 5.64 6.45 4.62
N ASP A 252 6.60 7.10 3.96
CA ASP A 252 7.83 6.46 3.48
C ASP A 252 8.65 5.90 4.65
N TRP A 253 8.73 6.60 5.78
CA TRP A 253 9.40 6.08 6.99
C TRP A 253 8.75 4.80 7.52
N THR A 254 7.42 4.67 7.35
CA THR A 254 6.66 3.47 7.72
C THR A 254 6.98 2.34 6.74
N ASP A 255 7.00 2.61 5.44
CA ASP A 255 7.26 1.62 4.40
C ASP A 255 8.72 1.14 4.39
N GLU A 256 9.70 2.00 4.67
CA GLU A 256 11.10 1.64 4.97
C GLU A 256 11.16 0.65 6.14
N THR A 257 10.42 0.92 7.21
CA THR A 257 10.41 0.11 8.44
C THR A 257 9.74 -1.25 8.20
N LEU A 258 8.61 -1.26 7.50
CA LEU A 258 7.91 -2.48 7.06
C LEU A 258 8.80 -3.33 6.15
N THR A 259 9.54 -2.69 5.23
CA THR A 259 10.49 -3.35 4.32
C THR A 259 11.62 -4.02 5.11
N ARG A 260 12.22 -3.33 6.09
CA ARG A 260 13.23 -3.90 6.99
C ARG A 260 12.70 -5.10 7.79
N ILE A 261 11.47 -5.02 8.30
CA ILE A 261 10.82 -6.12 9.01
C ILE A 261 10.60 -7.30 8.05
N ARG A 262 10.00 -7.09 6.87
CA ARG A 262 9.77 -8.14 5.86
C ARG A 262 11.08 -8.83 5.46
N ALA A 263 12.15 -8.07 5.22
CA ALA A 263 13.48 -8.60 4.91
C ALA A 263 14.06 -9.49 6.03
N MET A 264 13.78 -9.18 7.31
CA MET A 264 14.22 -10.01 8.44
C MET A 264 13.60 -11.41 8.39
N TYR A 265 12.30 -11.52 8.08
CA TYR A 265 11.57 -12.80 7.94
C TYR A 265 12.00 -13.56 6.68
N ALA A 266 12.15 -12.85 5.54
CA ALA A 266 12.49 -13.44 4.24
C ALA A 266 13.76 -14.32 4.25
N ARG A 267 14.68 -14.12 5.21
CA ARG A 267 15.89 -14.95 5.39
C ARG A 267 15.62 -16.45 5.60
N HIS A 268 14.46 -16.83 6.14
CA HIS A 268 14.14 -18.24 6.46
C HIS A 268 12.75 -18.69 5.99
N THR A 269 12.01 -17.83 5.30
CA THR A 269 10.60 -18.03 4.92
C THR A 269 10.47 -18.02 3.41
N GLY A 270 9.52 -18.78 2.86
CA GLY A 270 9.29 -18.78 1.42
C GLY A 270 8.83 -17.41 0.92
N ALA A 271 9.25 -17.05 -0.30
CA ALA A 271 8.53 -16.03 -1.06
C ALA A 271 7.18 -16.63 -1.47
N GLY A 272 6.17 -16.46 -0.61
CA GLY A 272 4.79 -16.79 -1.00
C GLY A 272 4.33 -15.84 -2.09
N VAL A 273 3.59 -16.36 -3.07
CA VAL A 273 2.84 -15.51 -4.00
C VAL A 273 1.86 -14.69 -3.15
N GLY A 274 2.12 -13.39 -3.04
CA GLY A 274 1.23 -12.49 -2.32
C GLY A 274 -0.12 -12.46 -3.01
N LEU A 275 -1.20 -12.66 -2.25
CA LEU A 275 -2.48 -12.07 -2.60
C LEU A 275 -2.28 -10.55 -2.51
N GLN A 276 -1.92 -9.93 -3.63
CA GLN A 276 -1.92 -8.47 -3.73
C GLN A 276 -3.33 -8.00 -3.39
N THR A 277 -3.46 -7.33 -2.25
CA THR A 277 -4.74 -6.79 -1.80
C THR A 277 -4.56 -5.28 -1.75
N VAL A 278 -5.02 -4.59 -2.79
CA VAL A 278 -4.97 -3.13 -2.86
C VAL A 278 -5.92 -2.58 -1.80
N GLN A 279 -5.37 -1.95 -0.76
CA GLN A 279 -6.14 -1.21 0.23
C GLN A 279 -5.88 0.28 0.00
N GLN A 280 -6.91 1.02 -0.43
CA GLN A 280 -6.85 2.46 -0.66
C GLN A 280 -5.77 2.91 -1.67
N GLY A 281 -5.61 2.20 -2.78
CA GLY A 281 -4.72 2.60 -3.89
C GLY A 281 -3.22 2.40 -3.65
N ILE A 282 -2.80 1.88 -2.49
CA ILE A 282 -1.41 1.53 -2.21
C ILE A 282 -1.22 0.02 -2.46
N GLU A 283 -0.20 -0.34 -3.24
CA GLU A 283 0.26 -1.73 -3.38
C GLU A 283 0.95 -2.19 -2.09
N LEU A 284 0.15 -2.56 -1.09
CA LEU A 284 0.66 -3.31 0.04
C LEU A 284 0.86 -4.77 -0.38
N ASP A 285 2.13 -5.18 -0.50
CA ASP A 285 2.47 -6.61 -0.46
C ASP A 285 2.03 -7.17 0.91
N MET A 286 0.84 -7.76 0.91
CA MET A 286 0.23 -8.37 2.09
C MET A 286 0.94 -9.64 2.53
N GLY A 287 1.95 -10.12 1.77
CA GLY A 287 2.87 -11.15 2.18
C GLY A 287 2.17 -12.48 2.44
N ALA A 288 1.24 -12.89 1.57
CA ALA A 288 0.39 -14.07 1.79
C ALA A 288 1.13 -15.42 1.95
N GLY A 289 2.46 -15.44 1.76
CA GLY A 289 3.33 -16.43 2.41
C GLY A 289 4.64 -15.88 3.00
N ALA A 290 4.88 -14.56 3.00
CA ALA A 290 6.00 -13.97 3.71
C ALA A 290 5.84 -14.22 5.23
N GLY A 291 6.85 -14.81 5.86
CA GLY A 291 6.75 -15.32 7.23
C GLY A 291 6.60 -16.85 7.31
N ARG A 292 6.01 -17.53 6.31
CA ARG A 292 5.84 -18.99 6.38
C ARG A 292 7.14 -19.73 6.05
N LEU A 293 7.57 -20.62 6.95
CA LEU A 293 8.70 -21.51 6.70
C LEU A 293 8.39 -22.43 5.50
N PRO A 294 9.33 -22.64 4.55
CA PRO A 294 9.16 -23.56 3.43
C PRO A 294 9.19 -25.03 3.90
N LEU A 295 8.12 -25.47 4.57
CA LEU A 295 8.04 -26.73 5.32
C LEU A 295 8.49 -27.95 4.51
N ALA A 296 8.20 -27.99 3.20
CA ALA A 296 8.66 -29.06 2.31
C ALA A 296 10.18 -29.25 2.36
N ARG A 297 10.96 -28.16 2.29
CA ARG A 297 12.44 -28.20 2.34
C ARG A 297 12.96 -28.72 3.69
N TYR A 298 12.32 -28.33 4.80
CA TYR A 298 12.67 -28.83 6.13
C TYR A 298 12.39 -30.34 6.24
N LEU A 299 11.25 -30.81 5.73
CA LEU A 299 10.90 -32.22 5.75
C LEU A 299 11.78 -33.05 4.80
N GLU A 300 12.18 -32.51 3.66
CA GLU A 300 13.13 -33.14 2.75
C GLU A 300 14.50 -33.31 3.41
N ALA A 301 15.05 -32.24 4.00
CA ALA A 301 16.31 -32.29 4.73
C ALA A 301 16.28 -33.32 5.87
N LEU A 302 15.27 -33.27 6.74
CA LEU A 302 15.13 -34.20 7.87
C LEU A 302 14.95 -35.67 7.46
N GLN A 303 14.47 -35.95 6.24
CA GLN A 303 14.32 -37.31 5.70
C GLN A 303 15.52 -37.77 4.85
N GLY A 304 16.53 -36.91 4.67
CA GLY A 304 17.73 -37.16 3.87
C GLY A 304 17.49 -37.09 2.36
N ARG A 305 16.54 -36.26 1.91
CA ARG A 305 16.15 -36.04 0.50
C ARG A 305 16.59 -34.66 -0.05
N GLY A 306 17.09 -33.77 0.80
CA GLY A 306 17.55 -32.43 0.43
C GLY A 306 18.62 -31.90 1.41
N GLY A 307 19.19 -30.74 1.11
CA GLY A 307 20.20 -30.07 1.95
C GLY A 307 19.60 -29.08 2.95
N GLU A 308 20.32 -28.81 4.05
CA GLU A 308 19.94 -27.86 5.11
C GLU A 308 20.29 -26.38 4.77
N GLU A 309 20.85 -26.11 3.58
CA GLU A 309 21.32 -24.77 3.19
C GLU A 309 20.19 -23.71 3.12
N GLY A 310 20.38 -22.59 3.82
CA GLY A 310 19.39 -21.52 3.96
C GLY A 310 18.22 -21.85 4.88
N LEU A 311 18.15 -23.06 5.46
CA LEU A 311 17.16 -23.40 6.48
C LEU A 311 17.60 -22.86 7.85
N SER A 312 16.63 -22.64 8.74
CA SER A 312 16.91 -22.20 10.11
C SER A 312 17.24 -23.41 10.99
N PRO A 313 18.43 -23.49 11.62
CA PRO A 313 18.81 -24.61 12.48
C PRO A 313 17.82 -24.83 13.62
N LYS A 314 17.39 -23.74 14.27
CA LYS A 314 16.39 -23.77 15.35
C LYS A 314 15.08 -24.47 14.95
N PHE A 315 14.60 -24.24 13.73
CA PHE A 315 13.36 -24.87 13.26
C PHE A 315 13.58 -26.32 12.78
N LEU A 316 14.77 -26.66 12.27
CA LEU A 316 15.14 -28.05 12.02
C LEU A 316 15.14 -28.86 13.32
N ASP A 317 15.70 -28.34 14.41
CA ASP A 317 15.74 -29.02 15.71
C ASP A 317 14.34 -29.22 16.31
N ILE A 318 13.49 -28.18 16.32
CA ILE A 318 12.10 -28.27 16.79
C ILE A 318 11.31 -29.35 16.02
N LEU A 319 11.43 -29.37 14.69
CA LEU A 319 10.77 -30.39 13.86
C LEU A 319 11.35 -31.79 14.09
N ARG A 320 12.68 -31.90 14.26
CA ARG A 320 13.38 -33.17 14.55
C ARG A 320 12.90 -33.75 15.88
N GLU A 321 12.81 -32.94 16.94
CA GLU A 321 12.30 -33.34 18.25
C GLU A 321 10.83 -33.79 18.16
N ALA A 322 9.96 -32.97 17.56
CA ALA A 322 8.53 -33.28 17.43
C ALA A 322 8.27 -34.59 16.66
N LEU A 323 9.05 -34.86 15.60
CA LEU A 323 8.91 -36.03 14.72
C LEU A 323 9.63 -37.30 15.21
N THR A 324 10.51 -37.19 16.21
CA THR A 324 11.23 -38.35 16.81
C THR A 324 10.77 -38.68 18.23
N SER A 325 10.08 -37.77 18.92
CA SER A 325 9.48 -37.99 20.24
C SER A 325 8.51 -39.18 20.26
N GLN A 326 8.54 -39.93 21.36
CA GLN A 326 7.70 -41.09 21.65
C GLN A 326 6.48 -40.75 22.52
N THR A 327 6.28 -39.48 22.89
CA THR A 327 5.14 -39.05 23.72
C THR A 327 3.83 -39.21 22.94
N PRO A 328 2.86 -40.03 23.39
CA PRO A 328 1.64 -40.32 22.63
C PRO A 328 0.88 -39.06 22.20
N SER A 329 0.43 -39.03 20.94
CA SER A 329 -0.28 -37.89 20.36
C SER A 329 -1.12 -38.31 19.15
N VAL A 330 -2.45 -38.20 19.27
CA VAL A 330 -3.42 -38.51 18.20
C VAL A 330 -3.08 -37.79 16.89
N LEU A 331 -2.58 -36.56 16.96
CA LEU A 331 -2.27 -35.73 15.81
C LEU A 331 -0.84 -35.97 15.26
N LEU A 332 0.16 -36.16 16.14
CA LEU A 332 1.56 -36.32 15.70
C LEU A 332 1.91 -37.77 15.35
N ASP A 333 1.32 -38.79 15.97
CA ASP A 333 1.71 -40.18 15.75
C ASP A 333 1.50 -40.68 14.31
N PRO A 334 0.42 -40.31 13.59
CA PRO A 334 0.29 -40.58 12.16
C PRO A 334 1.40 -39.90 11.33
N LEU A 335 1.78 -38.67 11.68
CA LEU A 335 2.85 -37.93 11.00
C LEU A 335 4.23 -38.54 11.29
N ARG A 336 4.49 -38.96 12.53
CA ARG A 336 5.69 -39.69 12.96
C ARG A 336 5.80 -41.06 12.31
N ALA A 337 4.68 -41.73 12.03
CA ALA A 337 4.68 -42.97 11.25
C ALA A 337 5.12 -42.71 9.80
N LYS A 338 4.54 -41.71 9.13
CA LYS A 338 4.98 -41.28 7.79
C LYS A 338 6.44 -40.82 7.76
N PHE A 339 6.90 -40.10 8.78
CA PHE A 339 8.29 -39.65 8.90
C PHE A 339 9.27 -40.82 9.00
N ARG A 340 8.98 -41.81 9.86
CA ARG A 340 9.77 -43.05 9.99
C ARG A 340 9.81 -43.84 8.67
N ALA A 341 8.73 -43.81 7.89
CA ALA A 341 8.67 -44.40 6.54
C ALA A 341 9.31 -43.54 5.44
N LYS A 342 9.83 -42.33 5.75
CA LYS A 342 10.32 -41.32 4.80
C LYS A 342 9.28 -40.83 3.77
N GLN A 343 8.01 -40.89 4.13
CA GLN A 343 6.85 -40.54 3.30
C GLN A 343 6.16 -39.24 3.73
N LEU A 344 6.65 -38.55 4.76
CA LEU A 344 6.01 -37.32 5.26
C LEU A 344 6.25 -36.15 4.29
N THR A 345 5.18 -35.42 3.98
CA THR A 345 5.15 -34.25 3.08
C THR A 345 4.52 -33.03 3.76
N ALA A 346 4.68 -31.84 3.18
CA ALA A 346 4.07 -30.63 3.73
C ALA A 346 2.53 -30.68 3.68
N ALA A 347 1.96 -31.32 2.65
CA ALA A 347 0.52 -31.51 2.49
C ALA A 347 -0.13 -32.34 3.62
N ASP A 348 0.65 -33.14 4.36
CA ASP A 348 0.17 -33.87 5.55
C ASP A 348 -0.03 -32.95 6.78
N ILE A 349 0.58 -31.76 6.77
CA ILE A 349 0.67 -30.85 7.92
C ILE A 349 -0.06 -29.53 7.66
N GLU A 350 -0.04 -29.02 6.43
CA GLU A 350 -0.67 -27.75 6.05
C GLU A 350 -2.16 -27.63 6.43
N PRO A 351 -3.02 -28.65 6.25
CA PRO A 351 -4.42 -28.58 6.69
C PRO A 351 -4.55 -28.38 8.20
N TRP A 352 -3.72 -29.07 9.00
CA TRP A 352 -3.69 -28.91 10.45
C TRP A 352 -3.16 -27.54 10.88
N GLN A 353 -2.17 -26.99 10.16
CA GLN A 353 -1.70 -25.63 10.40
C GLN A 353 -2.81 -24.60 10.17
N GLN A 354 -3.64 -24.76 9.14
CA GLN A 354 -4.76 -23.84 8.85
C GLN A 354 -5.90 -23.93 9.88
N VAL A 355 -6.14 -25.11 10.46
CA VAL A 355 -7.17 -25.32 11.49
C VAL A 355 -6.72 -24.86 12.89
N LEU A 356 -5.44 -25.04 13.22
CA LEU A 356 -4.90 -24.76 14.55
C LEU A 356 -4.27 -23.37 14.69
N TRP A 357 -4.02 -22.66 13.60
CA TRP A 357 -3.34 -21.37 13.61
C TRP A 357 -3.91 -20.39 12.59
N ARG A 358 -4.14 -19.15 13.04
CA ARG A 358 -4.40 -18.01 12.17
C ARG A 358 -3.08 -17.26 11.94
N PHE A 359 -2.63 -17.20 10.69
CA PHE A 359 -1.50 -16.37 10.29
C PHE A 359 -1.99 -15.01 9.80
N THR A 360 -1.31 -13.94 10.20
CA THR A 360 -1.64 -12.56 9.83
C THR A 360 -0.50 -11.95 8.99
N SER A 361 -0.75 -10.81 8.32
CA SER A 361 0.30 -10.14 7.55
C SER A 361 1.43 -9.62 8.47
N VAL A 362 2.68 -9.89 8.08
CA VAL A 362 3.87 -9.37 8.76
C VAL A 362 3.84 -7.83 8.73
N GLY A 363 4.23 -7.20 9.85
CA GLY A 363 4.26 -5.73 9.99
C GLY A 363 2.94 -5.07 10.41
N HIS A 364 1.85 -5.84 10.58
CA HIS A 364 0.55 -5.30 11.02
C HIS A 364 0.32 -5.35 12.54
N ILE A 365 1.27 -5.92 13.29
CA ILE A 365 1.18 -6.06 14.76
C ILE A 365 1.22 -4.67 15.41
N GLY A 366 0.30 -4.41 16.35
CA GLY A 366 0.28 -3.15 17.12
C GLY A 366 -0.51 -2.00 16.50
N LYS A 367 -1.13 -2.17 15.31
CA LYS A 367 -2.18 -1.24 14.85
C LYS A 367 -3.35 -1.24 15.86
N VAL A 368 -4.04 -0.11 16.00
CA VAL A 368 -5.31 -0.05 16.77
C VAL A 368 -6.31 -1.01 16.11
N ASN A 369 -6.85 -1.96 16.89
CA ASN A 369 -7.65 -3.09 16.41
C ASN A 369 -6.94 -4.04 15.40
N GLY A 370 -5.61 -3.96 15.31
CA GLY A 370 -4.77 -4.86 14.52
C GLY A 370 -4.50 -6.20 15.20
N PRO A 371 -3.85 -7.15 14.50
CA PRO A 371 -3.48 -8.44 15.06
C PRO A 371 -2.48 -8.30 16.22
N THR A 372 -2.65 -9.14 17.26
CA THR A 372 -1.79 -9.16 18.45
C THR A 372 -0.51 -9.97 18.25
N ALA A 373 -0.53 -10.96 17.36
CA ALA A 373 0.63 -11.73 16.95
C ALA A 373 0.57 -12.04 15.45
N TRP A 374 1.72 -12.38 14.86
CA TRP A 374 1.82 -12.87 13.48
C TRP A 374 1.18 -14.26 13.29
N GLN A 375 1.15 -15.06 14.36
CA GLN A 375 0.60 -16.41 14.40
C GLN A 375 -0.21 -16.55 15.69
N ASP A 376 -1.54 -16.51 15.59
CA ASP A 376 -2.47 -16.68 16.72
C ASP A 376 -2.95 -18.14 16.80
N PRO A 377 -2.96 -18.78 17.98
CA PRO A 377 -3.50 -20.12 18.16
C PRO A 377 -5.03 -20.12 18.03
N VAL A 378 -5.57 -21.10 17.31
CA VAL A 378 -7.00 -21.36 17.17
C VAL A 378 -7.33 -22.65 17.90
N THR A 379 -8.33 -22.61 18.78
CA THR A 379 -8.90 -23.81 19.40
C THR A 379 -10.12 -24.25 18.60
N PRO A 380 -10.05 -25.33 17.79
CA PRO A 380 -11.19 -25.82 17.02
C PRO A 380 -12.20 -26.61 17.87
N LEU A 381 -11.93 -26.80 19.17
CA LEU A 381 -12.81 -27.51 20.09
C LEU A 381 -14.02 -26.64 20.44
N VAL A 382 -15.18 -27.04 19.95
CA VAL A 382 -16.48 -26.39 20.22
C VAL A 382 -17.45 -27.38 20.86
N SER A 383 -18.34 -26.90 21.73
CA SER A 383 -19.44 -27.72 22.27
C SER A 383 -20.61 -27.86 21.30
N GLN A 384 -20.66 -27.02 20.26
CA GLN A 384 -21.68 -27.05 19.22
C GLN A 384 -21.08 -26.55 17.90
N GLN A 385 -21.37 -27.22 16.78
CA GLN A 385 -20.90 -26.85 15.44
C GLN A 385 -22.05 -26.90 14.45
N GLU A 386 -22.23 -25.84 13.66
CA GLU A 386 -23.09 -25.91 12.47
C GLU A 386 -22.27 -26.46 11.29
N LEU A 387 -22.75 -27.55 10.68
CA LEU A 387 -22.19 -28.13 9.47
C LEU A 387 -23.06 -27.74 8.28
N ARG A 388 -22.41 -27.32 7.19
CA ARG A 388 -23.04 -26.73 6.01
C ARG A 388 -22.52 -27.41 4.74
N VAL A 389 -23.36 -28.17 4.07
CA VAL A 389 -23.02 -28.87 2.82
C VAL A 389 -23.76 -28.22 1.64
N LYS A 390 -23.01 -27.67 0.67
CA LYS A 390 -23.57 -27.10 -0.56
C LYS A 390 -24.14 -28.21 -1.44
N LEU A 391 -25.41 -28.07 -1.82
CA LEU A 391 -26.06 -28.89 -2.83
C LEU A 391 -25.76 -28.34 -4.22
N ASP A 392 -25.68 -29.25 -5.19
CA ASP A 392 -25.47 -28.98 -6.61
C ASP A 392 -26.71 -29.51 -7.36
N GLY A 393 -27.44 -28.59 -8.01
CA GLY A 393 -28.77 -28.85 -8.55
C GLY A 393 -28.82 -29.69 -9.83
N GLY A 394 -27.68 -30.08 -10.38
CA GLY A 394 -27.62 -30.86 -11.63
C GLY A 394 -27.82 -32.37 -11.48
N ARG A 395 -27.99 -32.89 -10.26
CA ARG A 395 -28.08 -34.34 -9.99
C ARG A 395 -28.66 -34.65 -8.60
N ASP A 396 -29.21 -35.85 -8.45
CA ASP A 396 -29.58 -36.41 -7.15
C ASP A 396 -28.37 -36.55 -6.22
N GLN A 397 -28.55 -36.23 -4.93
CA GLN A 397 -27.50 -36.30 -3.92
C GLN A 397 -28.00 -36.97 -2.63
N THR A 398 -27.17 -37.86 -2.09
CA THR A 398 -27.41 -38.54 -0.81
C THR A 398 -26.34 -38.11 0.17
N LEU A 399 -26.77 -37.66 1.36
CA LEU A 399 -25.89 -37.22 2.44
C LEU A 399 -25.90 -38.25 3.57
N TYR A 400 -24.71 -38.58 4.08
CA TYR A 400 -24.51 -39.47 5.22
C TYR A 400 -23.88 -38.68 6.36
N LEU A 401 -24.39 -38.87 7.58
CA LEU A 401 -23.85 -38.28 8.81
C LEU A 401 -23.10 -39.36 9.58
N VAL A 402 -21.85 -39.08 9.96
CA VAL A 402 -20.95 -40.04 10.62
C VAL A 402 -20.26 -39.35 11.80
N THR A 403 -20.17 -40.04 12.93
CA THR A 403 -19.52 -39.57 14.17
C THR A 403 -18.46 -40.59 14.60
N GLY A 404 -17.34 -40.10 15.14
CA GLY A 404 -16.29 -40.91 15.76
C GLY A 404 -15.64 -40.17 16.92
N ASN A 405 -14.89 -40.88 17.75
CA ASN A 405 -14.18 -40.32 18.90
C ASN A 405 -12.76 -39.83 18.56
N ALA A 406 -12.10 -39.18 19.51
CA ALA A 406 -10.74 -38.65 19.34
C ALA A 406 -9.63 -39.68 19.65
N GLY A 407 -9.95 -40.98 19.72
CA GLY A 407 -9.01 -42.05 20.04
C GLY A 407 -8.82 -42.34 21.54
N ASP A 408 -9.52 -41.61 22.41
CA ASP A 408 -9.61 -41.82 23.86
C ASP A 408 -10.72 -42.81 24.29
N GLY A 409 -11.54 -43.27 23.34
CA GLY A 409 -12.70 -44.13 23.57
C GLY A 409 -14.01 -43.37 23.37
N ASP A 410 -15.14 -44.05 23.56
CA ASP A 410 -16.50 -43.48 23.45
C ASP A 410 -17.18 -43.27 24.82
N VAL A 411 -16.46 -43.56 25.91
CA VAL A 411 -17.02 -43.56 27.28
C VAL A 411 -17.30 -42.13 27.75
N GLY A 412 -18.57 -41.73 27.70
CA GLY A 412 -19.04 -40.41 28.11
C GLY A 412 -19.17 -39.40 26.98
N ASP A 413 -18.98 -39.82 25.72
CA ASP A 413 -19.26 -39.00 24.55
C ASP A 413 -20.72 -39.19 24.08
N GLU A 414 -21.42 -38.07 23.91
CA GLU A 414 -22.77 -37.99 23.35
C GLU A 414 -22.79 -36.87 22.31
N VAL A 415 -23.16 -37.22 21.07
CA VAL A 415 -23.21 -36.31 19.92
C VAL A 415 -24.63 -36.29 19.36
N ILE A 416 -25.27 -35.12 19.41
CA ILE A 416 -26.65 -34.92 18.97
C ILE A 416 -26.64 -34.18 17.63
N TRP A 417 -27.33 -34.72 16.63
CA TRP A 417 -27.59 -34.05 15.34
C TRP A 417 -28.98 -33.41 15.38
N GLU A 418 -29.05 -32.09 15.24
CA GLU A 418 -30.30 -31.32 15.39
C GLU A 418 -30.48 -30.27 14.27
N ASN A 419 -31.70 -29.77 14.13
CA ASN A 419 -32.09 -28.70 13.20
C ASN A 419 -31.64 -28.87 11.72
N PRO A 420 -31.91 -30.03 11.06
CA PRO A 420 -31.59 -30.23 9.65
C PRO A 420 -32.49 -29.39 8.74
N ARG A 421 -31.91 -28.51 7.92
CA ARG A 421 -32.64 -27.55 7.08
C ARG A 421 -31.91 -27.16 5.80
N LEU A 422 -32.67 -26.76 4.77
CA LEU A 422 -32.15 -26.07 3.59
C LEU A 422 -32.01 -24.57 3.88
N VAL A 423 -30.83 -24.03 3.60
CA VAL A 423 -30.50 -22.61 3.74
C VAL A 423 -30.20 -22.05 2.35
N ALA A 424 -30.77 -20.89 2.02
CA ALA A 424 -30.52 -20.16 0.78
C ALA A 424 -30.44 -18.64 1.05
N LYS A 425 -29.51 -17.95 0.41
CA LYS A 425 -29.25 -16.51 0.67
C LYS A 425 -30.50 -15.67 0.38
N GLY A 426 -30.91 -14.83 1.34
CA GLY A 426 -32.08 -13.96 1.22
C GLY A 426 -33.43 -14.69 1.32
N ARG A 427 -33.45 -15.94 1.79
CA ARG A 427 -34.69 -16.72 2.04
C ARG A 427 -34.73 -17.20 3.50
N PRO A 428 -35.92 -17.45 4.06
CA PRO A 428 -36.03 -18.14 5.35
C PRO A 428 -35.48 -19.57 5.23
N ASP A 429 -34.86 -20.05 6.31
CA ASP A 429 -34.42 -21.45 6.44
C ASP A 429 -35.63 -22.39 6.35
N LEU A 430 -35.53 -23.45 5.54
CA LEU A 430 -36.59 -24.45 5.37
C LEU A 430 -36.21 -25.76 6.08
N PRO A 431 -36.86 -26.14 7.19
CA PRO A 431 -36.64 -27.43 7.83
C PRO A 431 -36.84 -28.58 6.85
N LEU A 432 -35.97 -29.61 6.87
CA LEU A 432 -36.13 -30.77 5.97
C LEU A 432 -37.46 -31.51 6.19
N THR A 433 -38.03 -31.41 7.40
CA THR A 433 -39.37 -31.92 7.74
C THR A 433 -40.50 -31.25 6.94
N SER A 434 -40.30 -30.00 6.48
CA SER A 434 -41.31 -29.23 5.72
C SER A 434 -41.15 -29.39 4.20
N LEU A 435 -40.08 -30.05 3.73
CA LEU A 435 -39.79 -30.22 2.31
C LEU A 435 -40.91 -30.94 1.52
N PRO A 436 -41.56 -32.02 2.03
CA PRO A 436 -42.63 -32.70 1.30
C PRO A 436 -43.86 -31.80 1.04
N GLU A 437 -44.19 -30.92 1.99
CA GLU A 437 -45.30 -29.99 1.84
C GLU A 437 -44.98 -28.88 0.84
N LEU A 438 -43.77 -28.33 0.88
CA LEU A 438 -43.31 -27.37 -0.12
C LEU A 438 -43.33 -27.98 -1.53
N MET A 439 -42.83 -29.21 -1.69
CA MET A 439 -42.85 -29.90 -3.00
C MET A 439 -44.26 -30.05 -3.56
N ARG A 440 -45.22 -30.48 -2.73
CA ARG A 440 -46.64 -30.56 -3.10
C ARG A 440 -47.22 -29.20 -3.50
N HIS A 441 -46.87 -28.14 -2.78
CA HIS A 441 -47.29 -26.77 -3.12
C HIS A 441 -46.70 -26.32 -4.47
N LEU A 442 -45.39 -26.52 -4.69
CA LEU A 442 -44.72 -26.16 -5.94
C LEU A 442 -45.30 -26.92 -7.15
N GLN A 443 -45.58 -28.22 -7.02
CA GLN A 443 -46.26 -29.01 -8.04
C GLN A 443 -47.66 -28.48 -8.36
N THR A 444 -48.42 -28.09 -7.33
CA THR A 444 -49.76 -27.50 -7.49
C THR A 444 -49.67 -26.16 -8.25
N GLN A 445 -48.69 -25.33 -7.93
CA GLN A 445 -48.46 -24.05 -8.63
C GLN A 445 -47.96 -24.24 -10.07
N GLN A 446 -47.08 -25.20 -10.33
CA GLN A 446 -46.65 -25.55 -11.69
C GLN A 446 -47.85 -25.96 -12.56
N ALA A 447 -48.71 -26.85 -12.04
CA ALA A 447 -49.93 -27.27 -12.73
C ALA A 447 -50.89 -26.09 -13.00
N LYS A 448 -51.06 -25.18 -12.03
CA LYS A 448 -51.87 -23.95 -12.19
C LYS A 448 -51.32 -23.05 -13.31
N ILE A 449 -50.02 -22.77 -13.30
CA ILE A 449 -49.36 -21.92 -14.31
C ILE A 449 -49.47 -22.55 -15.70
N LEU A 450 -49.22 -23.86 -15.83
CA LEU A 450 -49.34 -24.59 -17.10
C LEU A 450 -50.76 -24.49 -17.68
N ALA A 451 -51.78 -24.79 -16.88
CA ALA A 451 -53.17 -24.71 -17.31
C ALA A 451 -53.61 -23.27 -17.67
N GLY A 452 -53.09 -22.26 -16.98
CA GLY A 452 -53.42 -20.85 -17.20
C GLY A 452 -52.61 -20.14 -18.29
N THR A 453 -51.56 -20.76 -18.83
CA THR A 453 -50.58 -20.10 -19.72
C THR A 453 -51.22 -19.56 -21.00
N GLU A 454 -51.91 -20.40 -21.78
CA GLU A 454 -52.49 -19.97 -23.07
C GLU A 454 -53.51 -18.84 -22.91
N ALA A 455 -54.39 -18.93 -21.91
CA ALA A 455 -55.38 -17.90 -21.62
C ALA A 455 -54.73 -16.58 -21.16
N SER A 456 -53.70 -16.65 -20.31
CA SER A 456 -52.98 -15.47 -19.82
C SER A 456 -52.24 -14.76 -20.95
N LEU A 457 -51.57 -15.50 -21.83
CA LEU A 457 -50.90 -14.94 -23.00
C LEU A 457 -51.91 -14.34 -24.01
N ALA A 458 -53.06 -14.99 -24.23
CA ALA A 458 -54.12 -14.44 -25.08
C ALA A 458 -54.74 -13.14 -24.51
N ALA A 459 -54.94 -13.06 -23.19
CA ALA A 459 -55.37 -11.84 -22.52
C ALA A 459 -54.34 -10.71 -22.66
N LEU A 460 -53.05 -10.98 -22.42
CA LEU A 460 -51.98 -9.99 -22.61
C LEU A 460 -51.87 -9.50 -24.06
N ALA A 461 -51.98 -10.41 -25.05
CA ALA A 461 -51.94 -10.08 -26.47
C ALA A 461 -53.10 -9.18 -26.94
N SER A 462 -54.23 -9.18 -26.21
CA SER A 462 -55.43 -8.40 -26.52
C SER A 462 -55.62 -7.19 -25.60
N GLY A 463 -54.74 -6.97 -24.61
CA GLY A 463 -54.92 -5.98 -23.55
C GLY A 463 -56.05 -6.28 -22.57
N GLY A 464 -56.58 -7.51 -22.57
CA GLY A 464 -57.67 -7.95 -21.71
C GLY A 464 -57.20 -8.47 -20.34
N THR A 465 -58.18 -8.79 -19.49
CA THR A 465 -57.96 -9.36 -18.14
C THR A 465 -58.62 -10.73 -17.94
N ASP A 466 -59.11 -11.36 -19.02
CA ASP A 466 -59.91 -12.59 -18.99
C ASP A 466 -59.04 -13.86 -18.83
N ALA A 467 -58.30 -13.94 -17.72
CA ALA A 467 -57.49 -15.08 -17.31
C ALA A 467 -57.44 -15.18 -15.77
N ASP A 468 -56.82 -16.22 -15.21
CA ASP A 468 -56.56 -16.29 -13.77
C ASP A 468 -55.67 -15.09 -13.34
N PRO A 469 -56.12 -14.20 -12.43
CA PRO A 469 -55.40 -12.96 -12.16
C PRO A 469 -53.98 -13.15 -11.61
N GLU A 470 -53.71 -14.25 -10.91
CA GLU A 470 -52.40 -14.55 -10.34
C GLU A 470 -51.43 -15.03 -11.42
N VAL A 471 -51.90 -15.94 -12.31
CA VAL A 471 -51.10 -16.43 -13.45
C VAL A 471 -50.89 -15.32 -14.49
N LEU A 472 -51.91 -14.49 -14.73
CA LEU A 472 -51.82 -13.32 -15.60
C LEU A 472 -50.80 -12.31 -15.06
N ALA A 473 -50.84 -12.00 -13.76
CA ALA A 473 -49.86 -11.11 -13.13
C ALA A 473 -48.44 -11.67 -13.17
N ALA A 474 -48.27 -12.98 -12.98
CA ALA A 474 -46.96 -13.65 -13.07
C ALA A 474 -46.39 -13.60 -14.50
N TRP A 475 -47.21 -13.84 -15.53
CA TRP A 475 -46.80 -13.65 -16.93
C TRP A 475 -46.47 -12.20 -17.26
N ARG A 476 -47.27 -11.26 -16.76
CA ARG A 476 -47.06 -9.81 -16.96
C ARG A 476 -45.73 -9.34 -16.36
N ASP A 477 -45.39 -9.80 -15.15
CA ASP A 477 -44.10 -9.56 -14.46
C ASP A 477 -42.92 -10.23 -15.21
N TYR A 478 -43.08 -11.48 -15.62
CA TYR A 478 -42.06 -12.23 -16.34
C TYR A 478 -41.73 -11.63 -17.73
N LEU A 479 -42.74 -11.20 -18.47
CA LEU A 479 -42.61 -10.56 -19.79
C LEU A 479 -42.21 -9.08 -19.72
N GLY A 480 -42.19 -8.49 -18.52
CA GLY A 480 -41.85 -7.07 -18.33
C GLY A 480 -42.89 -6.10 -18.86
N LEU A 481 -44.17 -6.47 -18.77
CA LEU A 481 -45.31 -5.65 -19.16
C LEU A 481 -45.77 -4.77 -17.97
N GLY A 482 -44.87 -3.89 -17.54
CA GLY A 482 -45.04 -2.98 -16.39
C GLY A 482 -43.82 -2.08 -16.17
N GLU A 483 -43.86 -1.25 -15.13
CA GLU A 483 -42.76 -0.34 -14.80
C GLU A 483 -41.50 -1.10 -14.34
N ILE A 484 -40.38 -0.85 -15.02
CA ILE A 484 -39.06 -1.32 -14.57
C ILE A 484 -38.57 -0.42 -13.44
N LYS A 485 -38.19 -1.02 -12.30
CA LYS A 485 -37.53 -0.28 -11.22
C LYS A 485 -36.09 0.07 -11.60
N LEU A 486 -35.86 1.35 -11.85
CA LEU A 486 -34.54 1.92 -12.15
C LEU A 486 -33.84 2.39 -10.87
N GLU A 487 -33.53 1.44 -9.98
CA GLU A 487 -32.94 1.71 -8.66
C GLU A 487 -31.69 0.84 -8.39
N PRO A 488 -30.74 1.34 -7.58
CA PRO A 488 -30.65 2.69 -7.03
C PRO A 488 -30.08 3.71 -8.03
N LEU A 489 -30.74 4.87 -8.11
CA LEU A 489 -30.28 6.06 -8.80
C LEU A 489 -29.02 6.64 -8.12
N LEU A 490 -28.16 7.30 -8.89
CA LEU A 490 -27.10 8.16 -8.37
C LEU A 490 -27.71 9.51 -7.95
N LEU A 491 -27.86 9.74 -6.65
CA LEU A 491 -28.60 10.90 -6.12
C LEU A 491 -27.72 11.99 -5.49
N THR A 492 -26.44 11.71 -5.25
CA THR A 492 -25.49 12.71 -4.71
C THR A 492 -24.94 13.54 -5.86
N LYS A 493 -25.00 14.87 -5.76
CA LYS A 493 -24.48 15.78 -6.78
C LYS A 493 -22.97 15.96 -6.69
N ILE A 494 -22.34 16.10 -7.84
CA ILE A 494 -21.01 16.69 -8.04
C ILE A 494 -21.25 18.03 -8.74
N GLU A 495 -21.09 19.14 -8.01
CA GLU A 495 -21.37 20.51 -8.52
C GLU A 495 -20.17 21.15 -9.25
N GLY A 496 -19.01 20.48 -9.19
CA GLY A 496 -17.75 20.87 -9.80
C GLY A 496 -16.64 19.93 -9.35
N THR A 497 -15.51 19.93 -10.06
CA THR A 497 -14.25 19.37 -9.57
C THR A 497 -13.36 20.50 -9.04
N PRO A 498 -12.26 20.22 -8.30
CA PRO A 498 -11.40 21.27 -7.74
C PRO A 498 -10.90 22.29 -8.77
N ASP A 499 -10.65 21.84 -10.00
CA ASP A 499 -10.10 22.65 -11.09
C ASP A 499 -11.16 23.19 -12.06
N TYR A 500 -12.36 22.57 -12.13
CA TYR A 500 -13.37 22.83 -13.15
C TYR A 500 -14.81 22.80 -12.62
N ASN A 501 -15.45 23.97 -12.53
CA ASN A 501 -16.85 24.13 -12.09
C ASN A 501 -17.90 23.68 -13.14
N PHE A 502 -17.51 23.60 -14.41
CA PHE A 502 -18.34 23.10 -15.52
C PHE A 502 -18.30 21.58 -15.68
N ILE A 503 -17.61 20.88 -14.76
CA ILE A 503 -17.56 19.42 -14.74
C ILE A 503 -18.43 18.94 -13.59
N GLN A 504 -19.62 18.49 -13.94
CA GLN A 504 -20.71 18.26 -13.02
C GLN A 504 -21.25 16.84 -13.19
N GLY A 505 -22.01 16.33 -12.23
CA GLY A 505 -22.56 14.99 -12.36
C GLY A 505 -23.20 14.40 -11.12
N TRP A 506 -23.33 13.09 -11.13
CA TRP A 506 -24.00 12.30 -10.09
C TRP A 506 -23.09 11.18 -9.58
N THR A 507 -23.17 10.89 -8.28
CA THR A 507 -22.40 9.84 -7.60
C THR A 507 -23.24 9.10 -6.56
N ALA A 508 -22.73 7.95 -6.11
CA ALA A 508 -23.20 7.22 -4.93
C ALA A 508 -22.05 6.86 -3.95
N GLY A 509 -20.87 7.47 -4.09
CA GLY A 509 -19.68 7.24 -3.24
C GLY A 509 -18.51 8.14 -3.62
N SER A 510 -17.28 7.76 -3.26
CA SER A 510 -16.08 8.44 -3.77
C SER A 510 -15.76 8.06 -5.22
N ASP A 511 -15.99 6.80 -5.60
CA ASP A 511 -15.38 6.25 -6.82
C ASP A 511 -16.40 6.01 -7.96
N LEU A 512 -17.69 5.90 -7.64
CA LEU A 512 -18.75 5.57 -8.61
C LEU A 512 -19.47 6.84 -9.12
N SER A 513 -19.17 7.28 -10.34
CA SER A 513 -19.71 8.55 -10.87
C SER A 513 -20.18 8.49 -12.33
N VAL A 514 -21.08 9.41 -12.68
CA VAL A 514 -21.39 9.83 -14.06
C VAL A 514 -21.21 11.34 -14.12
N LEU A 515 -20.29 11.80 -14.97
CA LEU A 515 -19.87 13.19 -15.14
C LEU A 515 -20.20 13.71 -16.53
N ALA A 516 -20.45 15.00 -16.63
CA ALA A 516 -20.59 15.77 -17.87
C ALA A 516 -19.60 16.92 -17.94
N ASN A 517 -19.13 17.22 -19.15
CA ASN A 517 -18.38 18.43 -19.46
C ASN A 517 -19.26 19.35 -20.30
N SER A 518 -19.77 20.43 -19.69
CA SER A 518 -20.66 21.38 -20.37
C SER A 518 -19.92 22.48 -21.16
N SER A 519 -18.60 22.34 -21.35
CA SER A 519 -17.75 23.37 -21.97
C SER A 519 -17.21 22.96 -23.34
N ASP A 520 -16.77 23.97 -24.10
CA ASP A 520 -16.05 23.80 -25.37
C ASP A 520 -14.59 23.30 -25.20
N ALA A 521 -14.11 23.12 -23.97
CA ALA A 521 -12.75 22.70 -23.67
C ALA A 521 -12.63 21.19 -23.45
N THR A 522 -11.57 20.58 -23.98
CA THR A 522 -11.12 19.25 -23.53
C THR A 522 -10.26 19.42 -22.28
N VAL A 523 -10.58 18.71 -21.20
CA VAL A 523 -9.95 18.83 -19.88
C VAL A 523 -9.45 17.48 -19.37
N ARG A 524 -8.69 17.47 -18.26
CA ARG A 524 -8.12 16.26 -17.66
C ARG A 524 -8.52 16.13 -16.20
N ILE A 525 -9.27 15.09 -15.85
CA ILE A 525 -9.85 14.86 -14.52
C ILE A 525 -10.02 13.36 -14.25
N PRO A 526 -9.19 12.78 -13.39
CA PRO A 526 -7.79 12.51 -13.74
C PRO A 526 -7.54 12.05 -15.20
N GLY A 527 -8.53 11.52 -15.94
CA GLY A 527 -8.43 11.10 -17.34
C GLY A 527 -8.91 12.15 -18.34
N VAL A 528 -8.83 11.88 -19.64
CA VAL A 528 -9.15 12.87 -20.70
C VAL A 528 -10.66 12.95 -20.96
N MET A 529 -11.27 14.11 -20.70
CA MET A 529 -12.68 14.37 -20.93
C MET A 529 -12.85 15.42 -22.04
N ARG A 530 -13.44 15.02 -23.17
CA ARG A 530 -13.66 15.89 -24.33
C ARG A 530 -14.69 16.98 -24.03
N ALA A 531 -14.68 18.06 -24.81
CA ALA A 531 -15.77 19.04 -24.84
C ALA A 531 -17.13 18.37 -25.08
N HIS A 532 -18.19 18.86 -24.42
CA HIS A 532 -19.58 18.36 -24.56
C HIS A 532 -19.72 16.84 -24.49
N SER A 533 -19.02 16.19 -23.55
CA SER A 533 -18.99 14.72 -23.41
C SER A 533 -19.46 14.23 -22.05
N ILE A 534 -19.84 12.95 -22.00
CA ILE A 534 -20.20 12.22 -20.77
C ILE A 534 -19.09 11.20 -20.47
N ALA A 535 -18.70 11.13 -19.20
CA ALA A 535 -17.76 10.14 -18.68
C ALA A 535 -18.37 9.42 -17.48
N THR A 536 -17.93 8.19 -17.25
CA THR A 536 -18.35 7.36 -16.11
C THR A 536 -17.14 6.78 -15.42
N HIS A 537 -17.26 6.49 -14.12
CA HIS A 537 -16.24 5.76 -13.36
C HIS A 537 -16.93 4.68 -12.53
N PRO A 538 -16.51 3.40 -12.62
CA PRO A 538 -17.04 2.33 -11.77
C PRO A 538 -16.40 2.36 -10.36
N SER A 539 -16.89 1.49 -9.47
CA SER A 539 -16.23 1.18 -8.19
C SER A 539 -16.03 -0.35 -8.08
N PRO A 540 -15.20 -0.86 -7.14
CA PRO A 540 -14.85 -2.29 -7.09
C PRO A 540 -16.05 -3.25 -7.13
N GLU A 541 -17.13 -2.87 -6.45
CA GLU A 541 -18.33 -3.72 -6.29
C GLU A 541 -19.53 -3.23 -7.11
N ARG A 542 -19.44 -2.09 -7.82
CA ARG A 542 -20.57 -1.47 -8.53
C ARG A 542 -20.19 -0.96 -9.91
N ALA A 543 -20.98 -1.36 -10.91
CA ALA A 543 -20.95 -0.79 -12.25
C ALA A 543 -21.82 0.48 -12.32
N ALA A 544 -21.39 1.44 -13.12
CA ALA A 544 -22.19 2.60 -13.52
C ALA A 544 -23.14 2.18 -14.66
N VAL A 545 -24.39 2.63 -14.62
CA VAL A 545 -25.39 2.30 -15.64
C VAL A 545 -26.05 3.57 -16.17
N ILE A 546 -25.98 3.78 -17.47
CA ILE A 546 -26.75 4.81 -18.17
C ILE A 546 -27.93 4.12 -18.84
N ALA A 547 -29.13 4.48 -18.41
CA ALA A 547 -30.38 3.88 -18.86
C ALA A 547 -31.23 4.92 -19.59
N TRP A 548 -31.64 4.61 -20.82
CA TRP A 548 -32.64 5.36 -21.56
C TRP A 548 -33.99 4.63 -21.42
N LEU A 549 -34.97 5.29 -20.81
CA LEU A 549 -36.33 4.75 -20.61
C LEU A 549 -37.22 5.13 -21.79
N SER A 550 -37.81 4.12 -22.46
CA SER A 550 -38.70 4.39 -23.60
C SER A 550 -40.06 4.92 -23.14
N PRO A 551 -40.51 6.09 -23.63
CA PRO A 551 -41.82 6.64 -23.27
C PRO A 551 -42.98 5.99 -24.04
N ALA A 552 -42.70 5.22 -25.10
CA ALA A 552 -43.69 4.62 -26.00
C ALA A 552 -43.13 3.36 -26.68
N ALA A 553 -43.99 2.62 -27.39
CA ALA A 553 -43.55 1.59 -28.34
C ALA A 553 -42.73 2.24 -29.46
N LYS A 554 -41.48 1.78 -29.67
CA LYS A 554 -40.54 2.35 -30.65
C LYS A 554 -39.68 1.26 -31.30
N LYS A 555 -39.27 1.53 -32.55
CA LYS A 555 -38.35 0.70 -33.33
C LYS A 555 -37.07 1.50 -33.57
N LEU A 556 -36.00 1.13 -32.87
CA LEU A 556 -34.78 1.93 -32.77
C LEU A 556 -33.65 1.42 -33.66
N ARG A 557 -32.90 2.35 -34.25
CA ARG A 557 -31.49 2.19 -34.58
C ARG A 557 -30.67 2.71 -33.39
N ILE A 558 -29.77 1.90 -32.88
CA ILE A 558 -28.93 2.22 -31.72
C ILE A 558 -27.46 2.19 -32.16
N SER A 559 -26.71 3.25 -31.85
CA SER A 559 -25.27 3.36 -32.10
C SER A 559 -24.58 4.12 -30.97
N GLY A 560 -23.27 4.02 -30.82
CA GLY A 560 -22.53 4.78 -29.81
C GLY A 560 -21.03 4.49 -29.79
N GLU A 561 -20.33 5.00 -28.78
CA GLU A 561 -18.92 4.67 -28.52
C GLU A 561 -18.62 4.53 -27.03
N VAL A 562 -17.62 3.71 -26.70
CA VAL A 562 -17.03 3.57 -25.36
C VAL A 562 -15.52 3.71 -25.49
N VAL A 563 -14.92 4.65 -24.75
CA VAL A 563 -13.49 4.94 -24.79
C VAL A 563 -12.93 4.96 -23.37
N HIS A 564 -11.94 4.14 -23.09
CA HIS A 564 -11.18 4.23 -21.85
C HIS A 564 -10.40 5.55 -21.80
N ALA A 565 -10.73 6.44 -20.87
CA ALA A 565 -10.29 7.84 -20.85
C ALA A 565 -8.88 8.05 -20.27
N HIS A 566 -8.29 7.03 -19.65
CA HIS A 566 -6.89 7.01 -19.21
C HIS A 566 -6.06 6.10 -20.13
N PRO A 567 -5.37 6.63 -21.15
CA PRO A 567 -4.44 5.84 -21.95
C PRO A 567 -3.23 5.33 -21.16
N GLU A 568 -2.84 6.00 -20.07
CA GLU A 568 -1.56 5.77 -19.37
C GLU A 568 -1.60 4.75 -18.21
N CYS A 569 -2.76 4.44 -17.65
CA CYS A 569 -2.91 3.56 -16.48
C CYS A 569 -4.27 2.86 -16.45
N GLY A 570 -4.42 1.82 -15.62
CA GLY A 570 -5.62 0.99 -15.53
C GLY A 570 -5.57 -0.28 -16.40
N ASN A 571 -6.35 -1.30 -16.03
CA ASN A 571 -6.55 -2.49 -16.87
C ASN A 571 -7.73 -2.33 -17.85
N GLY A 572 -8.44 -1.20 -17.81
CA GLY A 572 -9.58 -0.90 -18.66
C GLY A 572 -10.86 -1.50 -18.12
N ILE A 573 -11.99 -1.13 -18.72
CA ILE A 573 -13.33 -1.48 -18.24
C ILE A 573 -13.95 -2.66 -18.96
N THR A 574 -14.95 -3.27 -18.31
CA THR A 574 -15.97 -4.07 -18.98
C THR A 574 -17.14 -3.19 -19.40
N TRP A 575 -17.75 -3.46 -20.55
CA TRP A 575 -18.97 -2.80 -20.98
C TRP A 575 -20.01 -3.79 -21.51
N ALA A 576 -21.29 -3.47 -21.33
CA ALA A 576 -22.41 -4.21 -21.91
C ALA A 576 -23.52 -3.23 -22.34
N LEU A 577 -24.13 -3.50 -23.49
CA LEU A 577 -25.31 -2.80 -23.99
C LEU A 577 -26.47 -3.81 -24.08
N GLU A 578 -27.55 -3.55 -23.35
CA GLU A 578 -28.69 -4.45 -23.26
C GLU A 578 -30.04 -3.72 -23.33
N VAL A 579 -31.09 -4.44 -23.73
CA VAL A 579 -32.49 -3.99 -23.61
C VAL A 579 -33.14 -4.73 -22.44
N ARG A 580 -33.58 -3.99 -21.41
CA ARG A 580 -34.27 -4.53 -20.24
C ARG A 580 -35.78 -4.56 -20.47
N ARG A 581 -36.38 -5.71 -20.18
CA ARG A 581 -37.81 -6.02 -20.34
C ARG A 581 -38.28 -6.69 -19.04
N GLY A 582 -38.59 -5.86 -18.04
CA GLY A 582 -38.93 -6.32 -16.69
C GLY A 582 -37.80 -7.11 -16.05
N ASN A 583 -38.09 -8.37 -15.72
CA ASN A 583 -37.13 -9.31 -15.13
C ASN A 583 -36.23 -10.03 -16.16
N THR A 584 -36.34 -9.69 -17.45
CA THR A 584 -35.53 -10.27 -18.53
C THR A 584 -34.72 -9.19 -19.26
N SER A 585 -33.64 -9.59 -19.94
CA SER A 585 -32.81 -8.69 -20.73
C SER A 585 -32.33 -9.35 -22.02
N GLU A 586 -32.17 -8.53 -23.06
CA GLU A 586 -31.60 -8.90 -24.34
C GLU A 586 -30.25 -8.19 -24.48
N LEU A 587 -29.15 -8.96 -24.42
CA LEU A 587 -27.81 -8.44 -24.60
C LEU A 587 -27.56 -8.16 -26.09
N LEU A 588 -27.34 -6.90 -26.47
CA LEU A 588 -27.03 -6.50 -27.84
C LEU A 588 -25.54 -6.69 -28.14
N ALA A 589 -24.66 -6.27 -27.22
CA ALA A 589 -23.24 -6.55 -27.25
C ALA A 589 -22.58 -6.35 -25.87
N SER A 590 -21.38 -6.89 -25.70
CA SER A 590 -20.52 -6.65 -24.54
C SER A 590 -19.05 -6.78 -24.95
N GLY A 591 -18.15 -6.16 -24.18
CA GLY A 591 -16.72 -6.27 -24.41
C GLY A 591 -15.87 -5.68 -23.30
N VAL A 592 -14.59 -5.49 -23.60
CA VAL A 592 -13.61 -4.80 -22.75
C VAL A 592 -13.11 -3.59 -23.53
N SER A 593 -12.96 -2.44 -22.88
CA SER A 593 -12.29 -1.26 -23.45
C SER A 593 -11.02 -0.97 -22.66
N GLN A 594 -9.87 -0.96 -23.34
CA GLN A 594 -8.56 -0.74 -22.73
C GLN A 594 -7.70 0.13 -23.65
N GLY A 595 -7.12 1.20 -23.10
CA GLY A 595 -6.43 2.25 -23.85
C GLY A 595 -7.40 3.18 -24.60
N ALA A 596 -6.92 4.34 -25.05
CA ALA A 596 -7.75 5.41 -25.63
C ALA A 596 -8.32 5.12 -27.05
N THR A 597 -8.40 3.85 -27.46
CA THR A 597 -9.01 3.43 -28.73
C THR A 597 -10.53 3.39 -28.58
N PRO A 598 -11.30 4.16 -29.38
CA PRO A 598 -12.76 4.09 -29.31
C PRO A 598 -13.29 2.74 -29.76
N ILE A 599 -14.21 2.16 -28.97
CA ILE A 599 -14.93 0.95 -29.31
C ILE A 599 -16.35 1.31 -29.75
N PRO A 600 -16.75 1.00 -31.01
CA PRO A 600 -18.09 1.30 -31.49
C PRO A 600 -19.12 0.37 -30.84
N LEU A 601 -20.24 0.95 -30.41
CA LEU A 601 -21.44 0.24 -30.02
C LEU A 601 -22.36 0.16 -31.25
N GLY A 602 -22.46 -1.01 -31.88
CA GLY A 602 -23.36 -1.21 -33.03
C GLY A 602 -22.78 -0.70 -34.36
N PRO A 603 -23.62 -0.28 -35.33
CA PRO A 603 -25.05 0.00 -35.19
C PRO A 603 -25.92 -1.26 -35.09
N PHE A 604 -26.89 -1.23 -34.17
CA PHE A 604 -27.97 -2.21 -34.09
C PHE A 604 -29.21 -1.62 -34.78
N ALA A 605 -29.71 -2.28 -35.82
CA ALA A 605 -30.94 -1.89 -36.50
C ALA A 605 -32.13 -2.67 -35.93
N ASP A 606 -33.33 -2.10 -36.07
CA ASP A 606 -34.60 -2.76 -35.80
C ASP A 606 -34.78 -3.28 -34.35
N VAL A 607 -34.18 -2.59 -33.37
CA VAL A 607 -34.34 -2.91 -31.94
C VAL A 607 -35.68 -2.40 -31.45
N HIS A 608 -36.61 -3.31 -31.12
CA HIS A 608 -37.96 -2.95 -30.67
C HIS A 608 -38.00 -2.79 -29.15
N VAL A 609 -38.61 -1.72 -28.66
CA VAL A 609 -38.84 -1.43 -27.23
C VAL A 609 -40.27 -0.98 -26.99
N GLU A 610 -40.85 -1.40 -25.87
CA GLU A 610 -42.18 -0.95 -25.42
C GLU A 610 -42.08 0.21 -24.42
N ALA A 611 -43.20 0.88 -24.15
CA ALA A 611 -43.28 1.87 -23.08
C ALA A 611 -42.84 1.25 -21.73
N GLY A 612 -41.95 1.93 -21.01
CA GLY A 612 -41.39 1.44 -19.75
C GLY A 612 -40.20 0.48 -19.88
N GLN A 613 -39.85 0.04 -21.10
CA GLN A 613 -38.63 -0.73 -21.35
C GLN A 613 -37.41 0.17 -21.53
N VAL A 614 -36.22 -0.38 -21.30
CA VAL A 614 -35.00 0.42 -21.10
C VAL A 614 -33.85 -0.09 -21.97
N VAL A 615 -33.15 0.83 -22.63
CA VAL A 615 -31.83 0.54 -23.21
C VAL A 615 -30.78 0.94 -22.20
N ALA A 616 -29.95 0.01 -21.75
CA ALA A 616 -28.95 0.22 -20.71
C ALA A 616 -27.53 -0.02 -21.24
N LEU A 617 -26.67 1.00 -21.08
CA LEU A 617 -25.21 0.87 -21.21
C LEU A 617 -24.62 0.76 -19.81
N ILE A 618 -23.91 -0.34 -19.56
CA ILE A 618 -23.30 -0.69 -18.27
C ILE A 618 -21.79 -0.60 -18.42
N ILE A 619 -21.12 0.11 -17.52
CA ILE A 619 -19.66 0.24 -17.43
C ILE A 619 -19.21 -0.30 -16.07
N GLY A 620 -18.47 -1.41 -16.09
CA GLY A 620 -18.10 -2.18 -14.89
C GLY A 620 -16.59 -2.35 -14.70
N PRO A 621 -16.13 -2.53 -13.46
CA PRO A 621 -14.72 -2.75 -13.14
C PRO A 621 -14.23 -4.07 -13.74
N ARG A 622 -13.06 -4.07 -14.40
CA ARG A 622 -12.48 -5.29 -14.96
C ARG A 622 -11.67 -6.01 -13.90
N ASP A 623 -11.96 -7.30 -13.69
CA ASP A 623 -11.29 -8.13 -12.69
C ASP A 623 -11.40 -7.56 -11.25
N GLY A 624 -12.41 -6.73 -10.98
CA GLY A 624 -12.59 -6.00 -9.72
C GLY A 624 -11.71 -4.74 -9.57
N ASN A 625 -10.85 -4.46 -10.55
CA ASN A 625 -10.08 -3.23 -10.62
C ASN A 625 -10.93 -2.09 -11.23
N HIS A 626 -10.72 -0.90 -10.70
CA HIS A 626 -11.40 0.35 -11.08
C HIS A 626 -10.39 1.53 -11.14
N SER A 627 -9.08 1.23 -11.04
CA SER A 627 -8.03 2.25 -10.96
C SER A 627 -7.77 2.82 -12.34
N CYS A 628 -7.89 4.15 -12.49
CA CYS A 628 -7.87 4.85 -13.77
C CYS A 628 -9.01 4.44 -14.74
N ASP A 629 -10.13 3.89 -14.26
CA ASP A 629 -11.17 3.34 -15.16
C ASP A 629 -12.24 4.37 -15.58
N MET A 630 -11.92 5.67 -15.58
CA MET A 630 -12.80 6.67 -16.19
C MET A 630 -12.98 6.36 -17.67
N THR A 631 -14.23 6.39 -18.11
CA THR A 631 -14.65 5.91 -19.43
C THR A 631 -15.60 6.90 -20.06
N THR A 632 -15.17 7.49 -21.18
CA THR A 632 -15.99 8.37 -22.02
C THR A 632 -16.99 7.51 -22.79
N VAL A 633 -18.26 7.93 -22.79
CA VAL A 633 -19.36 7.16 -23.38
C VAL A 633 -20.29 8.08 -24.16
N ASN A 634 -20.78 7.61 -25.31
CA ASN A 634 -21.95 8.18 -25.96
C ASN A 634 -22.88 7.07 -26.46
N LEU A 635 -24.18 7.33 -26.41
CA LEU A 635 -25.23 6.45 -26.93
C LEU A 635 -26.25 7.29 -27.69
N THR A 636 -26.45 6.97 -28.96
CA THR A 636 -27.40 7.61 -29.86
C THR A 636 -28.51 6.61 -30.20
N LEU A 637 -29.77 7.00 -29.99
CA LEU A 637 -30.95 6.21 -30.35
C LEU A 637 -31.81 7.01 -31.34
N ASN A 638 -32.29 6.35 -32.39
CA ASN A 638 -33.06 6.99 -33.45
C ASN A 638 -34.21 6.09 -33.89
N ASP A 639 -35.45 6.59 -33.93
CA ASP A 639 -36.63 5.84 -34.41
C ASP A 639 -37.10 6.22 -35.83
N GLY A 640 -36.34 7.10 -36.50
CA GLY A 640 -36.68 7.67 -37.81
C GLY A 640 -37.37 9.03 -37.74
N GLU A 641 -37.98 9.40 -36.60
CA GLU A 641 -38.63 10.70 -36.38
C GLU A 641 -37.89 11.54 -35.32
N SER A 642 -37.47 10.87 -34.25
CA SER A 642 -36.78 11.42 -33.09
C SER A 642 -35.35 10.89 -33.00
N ASN A 643 -34.47 11.69 -32.40
CA ASN A 643 -33.09 11.35 -32.13
C ASN A 643 -32.73 11.74 -30.69
N TRP A 644 -32.28 10.78 -29.90
CA TRP A 644 -31.71 10.99 -28.57
C TRP A 644 -30.21 10.75 -28.67
N ASP A 645 -29.41 11.67 -28.16
CA ASP A 645 -27.96 11.52 -28.10
C ASP A 645 -27.49 11.86 -26.69
N LEU A 646 -26.94 10.89 -25.98
CA LEU A 646 -26.59 11.03 -24.56
C LEU A 646 -25.71 12.27 -24.31
N ALA A 647 -24.70 12.51 -25.15
CA ALA A 647 -23.81 13.63 -24.99
C ALA A 647 -24.51 14.97 -25.25
N ALA A 648 -25.26 15.09 -26.34
CA ALA A 648 -25.98 16.33 -26.68
C ALA A 648 -27.14 16.64 -25.70
N ASP A 649 -27.88 15.62 -25.26
CA ASP A 649 -29.04 15.75 -24.37
C ASP A 649 -28.63 16.12 -22.94
N VAL A 650 -27.56 15.50 -22.42
CA VAL A 650 -27.20 15.56 -20.99
C VAL A 650 -26.07 16.55 -20.69
N SER A 651 -25.05 16.66 -21.54
CA SER A 651 -23.85 17.41 -21.19
C SER A 651 -24.04 18.89 -20.87
N PRO A 652 -25.02 19.63 -21.45
CA PRO A 652 -25.23 21.04 -21.12
C PRO A 652 -25.70 21.31 -19.68
N ASN A 653 -26.40 20.36 -19.03
CA ASN A 653 -26.94 20.55 -17.68
C ASN A 653 -27.31 19.24 -16.97
N ILE A 654 -26.35 18.33 -16.79
CA ILE A 654 -26.58 17.03 -16.13
C ILE A 654 -27.27 17.13 -14.75
N LEU A 655 -27.07 18.23 -14.02
CA LEU A 655 -27.64 18.46 -12.68
C LEU A 655 -29.11 18.90 -12.67
N ALA A 656 -29.75 19.09 -13.83
CA ALA A 656 -31.19 19.38 -13.91
C ALA A 656 -32.05 18.30 -13.23
N GLY A 657 -31.59 17.05 -13.24
CA GLY A 657 -32.21 15.93 -12.53
C GLY A 657 -31.52 14.60 -12.81
N ASN A 658 -31.83 13.62 -11.96
CA ASN A 658 -31.67 12.20 -12.27
C ASN A 658 -32.98 11.50 -11.86
N PRO A 659 -33.91 11.23 -12.79
CA PRO A 659 -33.75 11.28 -14.26
C PRO A 659 -33.52 12.66 -14.88
N HIS A 660 -32.81 12.66 -16.00
CA HIS A 660 -32.63 13.77 -16.93
C HIS A 660 -33.44 13.48 -18.22
N GLY A 661 -34.71 13.85 -18.23
CA GLY A 661 -35.62 13.45 -19.32
C GLY A 661 -35.78 11.93 -19.39
N PRO A 662 -35.54 11.26 -20.53
CA PRO A 662 -35.56 9.79 -20.61
C PRO A 662 -34.31 9.13 -19.99
N TRP A 663 -33.23 9.89 -19.76
CA TRP A 663 -31.95 9.38 -19.28
C TRP A 663 -31.94 9.24 -17.76
N HIS A 664 -31.45 8.09 -17.27
CA HIS A 664 -31.33 7.79 -15.85
C HIS A 664 -29.90 7.28 -15.57
N PHE A 665 -29.30 7.74 -14.48
CA PHE A 665 -27.97 7.31 -14.04
C PHE A 665 -28.10 6.43 -12.80
N LEU A 666 -27.81 5.15 -12.94
CA LEU A 666 -28.03 4.12 -11.93
C LEU A 666 -26.71 3.47 -11.52
N SER A 667 -26.79 2.61 -10.51
CA SER A 667 -25.73 1.67 -10.18
C SER A 667 -26.26 0.25 -9.99
N GLN A 668 -25.46 -0.74 -10.36
CA GLN A 668 -25.75 -2.16 -10.10
C GLN A 668 -24.51 -2.87 -9.55
N PRO A 669 -24.63 -4.05 -8.89
CA PRO A 669 -23.48 -4.85 -8.50
C PRO A 669 -22.61 -5.17 -9.71
N ALA A 670 -21.29 -5.03 -9.61
CA ALA A 670 -20.36 -5.34 -10.70
C ALA A 670 -20.44 -6.82 -11.14
N SER A 671 -20.80 -7.72 -10.22
CA SER A 671 -21.02 -9.13 -10.50
C SER A 671 -22.41 -9.46 -11.09
N GLN A 672 -23.28 -8.45 -11.31
CA GLN A 672 -24.59 -8.68 -11.91
C GLN A 672 -24.43 -8.89 -13.41
N GLN A 673 -24.62 -10.14 -13.83
CA GLN A 673 -24.75 -10.50 -15.24
C GLN A 673 -26.11 -10.02 -15.79
N ALA A 674 -26.21 -9.91 -17.12
CA ALA A 674 -27.50 -9.80 -17.79
C ALA A 674 -28.42 -10.94 -17.32
N ALA A 675 -29.72 -10.66 -17.20
CA ALA A 675 -30.70 -11.70 -16.94
C ALA A 675 -30.71 -12.73 -18.08
N ALA A 676 -31.07 -13.98 -17.76
CA ALA A 676 -31.07 -15.06 -18.73
C ALA A 676 -31.90 -14.70 -19.98
N ALA A 677 -31.35 -15.03 -21.15
CA ALA A 677 -32.04 -14.81 -22.42
C ALA A 677 -33.39 -15.54 -22.42
N GLN A 678 -34.43 -14.89 -22.95
CA GLN A 678 -35.76 -15.49 -23.02
C GLN A 678 -35.72 -16.78 -23.87
N PRO A 679 -36.33 -17.90 -23.39
CA PRO A 679 -36.48 -19.13 -24.16
C PRO A 679 -37.11 -18.87 -25.53
N ALA A 680 -36.70 -19.64 -26.55
CA ALA A 680 -37.02 -19.35 -27.95
C ALA A 680 -38.54 -19.23 -28.23
N ALA A 681 -39.37 -20.05 -27.59
CA ALA A 681 -40.83 -19.99 -27.72
C ALA A 681 -41.40 -18.67 -27.15
N ILE A 682 -40.87 -18.20 -26.03
CA ILE A 682 -41.28 -16.95 -25.37
C ILE A 682 -40.84 -15.76 -26.20
N ALA A 683 -39.60 -15.77 -26.70
CA ALA A 683 -39.11 -14.73 -27.62
C ALA A 683 -39.89 -14.70 -28.94
N ALA A 684 -40.36 -15.84 -29.44
CA ALA A 684 -41.24 -15.92 -30.61
C ALA A 684 -42.63 -15.31 -30.33
N TRP A 685 -43.22 -15.61 -29.18
CA TRP A 685 -44.48 -14.99 -28.74
C TRP A 685 -44.34 -13.48 -28.57
N CYS A 686 -43.27 -12.98 -27.94
CA CYS A 686 -43.04 -11.54 -27.77
C CYS A 686 -42.95 -10.78 -29.11
N ARG A 687 -42.35 -11.40 -30.14
CA ARG A 687 -42.25 -10.80 -31.49
C ARG A 687 -43.54 -10.87 -32.30
N SER A 688 -44.42 -11.84 -32.01
CA SER A 688 -45.68 -12.03 -32.74
C SER A 688 -46.69 -12.73 -31.82
N PRO A 689 -47.43 -11.99 -30.97
CA PRO A 689 -48.40 -12.58 -30.06
C PRO A 689 -49.53 -13.28 -30.82
N SER A 690 -49.66 -14.59 -30.66
CA SER A 690 -50.66 -15.39 -31.36
C SER A 690 -51.10 -16.62 -30.54
N PRO A 691 -52.28 -17.20 -30.82
CA PRO A 691 -52.72 -18.46 -30.18
C PRO A 691 -51.78 -19.64 -30.47
N GLU A 692 -51.08 -19.62 -31.60
CA GLU A 692 -50.10 -20.65 -31.98
C GLU A 692 -48.81 -20.53 -31.17
N ASN A 693 -48.23 -19.34 -31.09
CA ASN A 693 -47.05 -19.10 -30.26
C ASN A 693 -47.35 -19.31 -28.76
N SER A 694 -48.58 -19.02 -28.31
CA SER A 694 -49.01 -19.28 -26.92
C SER A 694 -49.03 -20.78 -26.60
N ARG A 695 -49.39 -21.64 -27.56
CA ARG A 695 -49.32 -23.10 -27.42
C ARG A 695 -47.87 -23.61 -27.39
N GLU A 696 -46.99 -23.08 -28.23
CA GLU A 696 -45.58 -23.47 -28.21
C GLU A 696 -44.87 -23.02 -26.91
N VAL A 697 -45.25 -21.86 -26.33
CA VAL A 697 -44.78 -21.47 -24.98
C VAL A 697 -45.25 -22.46 -23.91
N ARG A 698 -46.53 -22.87 -23.92
CA ARG A 698 -47.03 -23.88 -22.99
C ARG A 698 -46.31 -25.22 -23.15
N LYS A 699 -46.17 -25.71 -24.38
CA LYS A 699 -45.51 -26.97 -24.71
C LYS A 699 -44.04 -26.99 -24.29
N TYR A 700 -43.34 -25.86 -24.42
CA TYR A 700 -42.01 -25.68 -23.85
C TYR A 700 -42.02 -25.86 -22.32
N LEU A 701 -42.97 -25.24 -21.61
CA LEU A 701 -43.11 -25.40 -20.16
C LEU A 701 -43.60 -26.80 -19.71
N GLU A 702 -44.16 -27.61 -20.60
CA GLU A 702 -44.51 -29.02 -20.33
C GLU A 702 -43.31 -29.97 -20.53
N GLN A 703 -42.18 -29.46 -21.03
CA GLN A 703 -40.94 -30.22 -21.27
C GLN A 703 -39.82 -29.91 -20.24
N ASP A 704 -39.94 -28.81 -19.48
CA ASP A 704 -39.08 -28.36 -18.36
C ASP A 704 -39.75 -28.55 -16.97
#